data_AF-A0A2K6FZF3-F1
#
_entry.id   AF-A0A2K6FZF3-F1
#
_cell.length_a   1.000
_cell.length_b   1.000
_cell.length_c   1.000
_cell.angle_alpha   90.00
_cell.angle_beta   90.00
_cell.angle_gamma   90.00
#
_symmetry.space_group_name_H-M   'P 1'
#
loop_
_entity.id
_entity.type
_entity.pdbx_description
1 polymer ?
#
loop_
_entity_poly.entity_id
_entity_poly.type
_entity_poly.pdbx_seq_one_letter_code
_entity_poly.pdbx_strand_id
1 'polypeptide(L)'
;MGPPRPALLPPLALGLLLLLGAGAQDEVLENGSPACPKDATRFKHLRKYVYNYEAESSSGVPGTADSRSATKINCKVELEVPQLCSFILKTSQCTLKEVYGFNPEGKALLKKTKNSEEFAAAMSKYELRLAVPEGKQVFLYPEQGEPKHILNIKRGIISALFVPPETEEAKQVMFQDTVYGNCSTQFTVKTRKGNVATEISTERNLQQCDHFKPISTGVSPLALIKGMSRPLSTLISSSQSCQYTLDSKRKHVSEAICKEQHLFLPFSYKNKYGMMAHITQTLKLEDTPKINSRFFGEGAEKVGLAFESTKSTSLPKQADAVLKTLQELKKLSDSEQNAQRANLFNKLVTELRGLNNEAVTSLLPRLIEVSSPITLQALVQCGQSQCYSHILQWLKQMHAKPLLVDVVTYLVALVPEPSAQRLREIFNTAREQRSRATLYALSHVVNSYHKTHPTETQDLLDIANYLEEQIQNDCTGDEDYTDLILRVIGNMGQTMEQLTPTLKSSVLKCIKSTKPSLLIQKAAIQALRKMELKDEEQGVLLQTFLDGASPGDKRLAAYLMLMRTPSQSDISEIIQLLPREQNEQVKNFVASHIANILNSEELYIQDLKTLVKEALRESQLPTLMDFRKFSRNYQISKSVSLPSLNSASAKIEGNLIFDPNNYLPKESMLKTTLTVFGFAAADLFEIGLEGKGFEPTLEALFGKQGFFPDSVNKALYWVNGQVPDHVSKVLEDHFGYTKDDKREQDMVNGIMLNVENLIKDLKSKDVPEARAYLRILGEELGFARLRDLKFLGELLLINVPDSLRIPALQIREGACTSFRETDLP
;
A
#
# COMPACT_ATOMS: atom_id res chain seq x y z
N MET A 1 -8.96 40.00 -27.19
CA MET A 1 -7.86 39.94 -28.18
C MET A 1 -7.15 38.62 -27.98
N GLY A 2 -6.94 37.82 -29.03
CA GLY A 2 -6.27 36.53 -28.94
C GLY A 2 -5.55 36.19 -30.26
N PRO A 3 -4.33 35.61 -30.22
CA PRO A 3 -3.59 35.21 -31.40
C PRO A 3 -4.02 33.81 -31.93
N PRO A 4 -3.67 33.44 -33.18
CA PRO A 4 -4.49 32.54 -33.99
C PRO A 4 -3.98 31.08 -34.10
N ARG A 5 -4.87 30.23 -34.65
CA ARG A 5 -4.62 28.84 -35.08
C ARG A 5 -3.83 28.78 -36.40
N PRO A 6 -3.00 27.74 -36.64
CA PRO A 6 -2.61 27.31 -37.99
C PRO A 6 -3.67 26.35 -38.60
N ALA A 7 -3.69 26.25 -39.93
CA ALA A 7 -4.78 25.64 -40.70
C ALA A 7 -4.49 24.25 -41.29
N LEU A 8 -5.57 23.53 -41.61
CA LEU A 8 -5.62 22.31 -42.41
C LEU A 8 -5.71 22.64 -43.92
N LEU A 9 -5.17 21.79 -44.79
CA LEU A 9 -5.68 21.56 -46.16
C LEU A 9 -5.10 20.25 -46.77
N PRO A 10 -5.92 19.33 -47.32
CA PRO A 10 -5.46 18.12 -48.01
C PRO A 10 -5.84 18.18 -49.54
N PRO A 11 -6.11 17.09 -50.29
CA PRO A 11 -5.24 16.67 -51.40
C PRO A 11 -5.91 16.62 -52.79
N LEU A 12 -5.12 16.51 -53.88
CA LEU A 12 -5.39 15.74 -55.12
C LEU A 12 -4.46 16.17 -56.28
N ALA A 13 -3.86 15.21 -56.97
CA ALA A 13 -3.79 15.13 -58.44
C ALA A 13 -3.00 13.87 -58.86
N LEU A 14 -3.67 12.94 -59.55
CA LEU A 14 -3.07 11.74 -60.13
C LEU A 14 -3.23 11.81 -61.66
N GLY A 15 -2.19 11.43 -62.41
CA GLY A 15 -2.32 10.99 -63.80
C GLY A 15 -1.90 11.98 -64.89
N LEU A 16 -0.76 11.69 -65.52
CA LEU A 16 -0.54 11.64 -66.98
C LEU A 16 0.96 11.43 -67.26
N LEU A 17 1.33 10.22 -67.71
CA LEU A 17 2.39 9.93 -68.68
C LEU A 17 2.54 8.42 -68.87
N LEU A 18 1.69 7.88 -69.73
CA LEU A 18 1.94 6.64 -70.47
C LEU A 18 2.36 7.03 -71.88
N LEU A 19 3.52 6.54 -72.34
CA LEU A 19 3.83 6.02 -73.69
C LEU A 19 5.32 6.18 -74.03
N LEU A 20 5.82 5.24 -74.86
CA LEU A 20 7.22 5.06 -75.31
C LEU A 20 8.16 4.49 -74.21
N GLY A 21 8.88 3.38 -74.40
CA GLY A 21 8.86 2.42 -75.52
C GLY A 21 10.15 1.60 -75.63
N ALA A 22 10.08 0.31 -75.27
CA ALA A 22 10.98 -0.81 -75.63
C ALA A 22 12.50 -0.74 -75.32
N GLY A 23 12.98 -1.74 -74.58
CA GLY A 23 14.41 -2.08 -74.41
C GLY A 23 14.56 -3.19 -73.35
N ALA A 24 14.86 -4.43 -73.77
CA ALA A 24 14.71 -5.62 -72.92
C ALA A 24 16.00 -6.06 -72.23
N GLN A 25 15.88 -6.50 -70.97
CA GLN A 25 16.49 -7.73 -70.45
C GLN A 25 15.85 -8.10 -69.09
N ASP A 26 15.60 -9.39 -68.86
CA ASP A 26 15.05 -9.89 -67.60
C ASP A 26 16.08 -9.82 -66.47
N GLU A 27 15.88 -8.91 -65.52
CA GLU A 27 16.35 -9.11 -64.14
C GLU A 27 15.15 -9.51 -63.27
N VAL A 28 15.22 -10.71 -62.70
CA VAL A 28 14.22 -11.20 -61.73
C VAL A 28 14.28 -10.32 -60.49
N LEU A 29 13.20 -9.57 -60.27
CA LEU A 29 13.04 -8.66 -59.14
C LEU A 29 13.03 -9.46 -57.82
N GLU A 30 14.17 -9.50 -57.10
CA GLU A 30 14.17 -9.95 -55.70
C GLU A 30 13.30 -8.99 -54.88
N ASN A 31 12.18 -9.51 -54.34
CA ASN A 31 11.26 -8.74 -53.51
C ASN A 31 12.00 -8.09 -52.33
N GLY A 32 11.83 -6.79 -52.16
CA GLY A 32 12.66 -5.98 -51.29
C GLY A 32 12.54 -6.30 -49.80
N SER A 33 13.58 -6.89 -49.22
CA SER A 33 13.86 -6.77 -47.78
C SER A 33 14.35 -5.35 -47.47
N PRO A 34 13.96 -4.73 -46.34
CA PRO A 34 14.49 -3.43 -45.94
C PRO A 34 16.02 -3.52 -45.80
N ALA A 35 16.74 -2.64 -46.52
CA ALA A 35 18.17 -2.76 -46.72
C ALA A 35 18.95 -2.63 -45.40
N CYS A 36 19.39 -3.75 -44.82
CA CYS A 36 20.23 -3.70 -43.63
C CYS A 36 21.67 -3.28 -44.02
N PRO A 37 22.25 -2.22 -43.43
CA PRO A 37 23.63 -1.83 -43.69
C PRO A 37 24.61 -2.96 -43.37
N LYS A 38 25.68 -3.12 -44.15
CA LYS A 38 26.68 -4.19 -43.95
C LYS A 38 27.34 -4.14 -42.57
N ASP A 39 27.40 -2.97 -41.96
CA ASP A 39 27.95 -2.74 -40.61
C ASP A 39 26.92 -2.82 -39.48
N ALA A 40 25.63 -2.98 -39.79
CA ALA A 40 24.55 -3.06 -38.79
C ALA A 40 24.48 -4.41 -38.06
N THR A 41 25.26 -5.41 -38.48
CA THR A 41 25.40 -6.69 -37.77
C THR A 41 26.85 -7.16 -37.68
N ARG A 42 27.20 -7.73 -36.51
CA ARG A 42 28.49 -8.35 -36.24
C ARG A 42 28.58 -9.80 -36.73
N PHE A 43 27.47 -10.38 -37.17
CA PHE A 43 27.37 -11.76 -37.60
C PHE A 43 27.32 -11.85 -39.13
N LYS A 44 28.13 -12.72 -39.71
CA LYS A 44 28.28 -12.83 -41.18
C LYS A 44 27.20 -13.73 -41.77
N HIS A 45 26.63 -13.29 -42.90
CA HIS A 45 25.73 -14.08 -43.74
C HIS A 45 26.33 -15.44 -44.09
N LEU A 46 25.47 -16.47 -44.18
CA LEU A 46 25.84 -17.87 -44.45
C LEU A 46 26.82 -18.47 -43.42
N ARG A 47 26.69 -18.03 -42.16
CA ARG A 47 27.33 -18.66 -41.00
C ARG A 47 26.29 -19.11 -39.97
N LYS A 48 26.68 -20.13 -39.22
CA LYS A 48 26.10 -20.48 -37.93
C LYS A 48 27.15 -20.20 -36.86
N TYR A 49 26.70 -19.72 -35.70
CA TYR A 49 27.54 -19.45 -34.54
C TYR A 49 27.06 -20.33 -33.39
N VAL A 50 27.93 -21.19 -32.89
CA VAL A 50 27.60 -22.17 -31.85
C VAL A 50 28.20 -21.70 -30.53
N TYR A 51 27.37 -21.49 -29.52
CA TYR A 51 27.74 -21.02 -28.19
C TYR A 51 27.37 -22.04 -27.10
N ASN A 52 28.24 -22.17 -26.10
CA ASN A 52 27.84 -22.66 -24.78
C ASN A 52 27.25 -21.48 -23.98
N TYR A 53 26.02 -21.63 -23.52
CA TYR A 53 25.31 -20.68 -22.68
C TYR A 53 25.22 -21.20 -21.25
N GLU A 54 25.66 -20.39 -20.29
CA GLU A 54 25.38 -20.57 -18.87
C GLU A 54 24.63 -19.37 -18.32
N ALA A 55 23.59 -19.59 -17.52
CA ALA A 55 22.96 -18.55 -16.73
C ALA A 55 22.78 -19.04 -15.30
N GLU A 56 23.29 -18.28 -14.33
CA GLU A 56 23.22 -18.59 -12.91
C GLU A 56 22.58 -17.42 -12.18
N SER A 57 21.46 -17.67 -11.52
CA SER A 57 20.80 -16.71 -10.63
C SER A 57 20.97 -17.17 -9.19
N SER A 58 21.32 -16.26 -8.30
CA SER A 58 21.49 -16.50 -6.87
C SER A 58 20.84 -15.39 -6.06
N SER A 59 20.37 -15.69 -4.85
CA SER A 59 19.79 -14.69 -3.94
C SER A 59 20.12 -15.01 -2.48
N GLY A 60 20.47 -13.99 -1.71
CA GLY A 60 20.80 -14.11 -0.29
C GLY A 60 21.57 -12.90 0.24
N VAL A 61 22.28 -13.08 1.35
CA VAL A 61 23.19 -12.07 1.92
C VAL A 61 24.64 -12.48 1.63
N PRO A 62 25.48 -11.62 1.04
CA PRO A 62 26.91 -11.89 0.88
C PRO A 62 27.58 -12.09 2.24
N GLY A 63 28.41 -13.13 2.35
CA GLY A 63 29.12 -13.47 3.59
C GLY A 63 28.43 -14.53 4.47
N THR A 64 27.12 -14.73 4.36
CA THR A 64 26.46 -15.88 5.00
C THR A 64 26.59 -17.12 4.10
N ALA A 65 27.06 -18.24 4.65
CA ALA A 65 27.26 -19.49 3.88
C ALA A 65 25.95 -20.26 3.64
N ASP A 66 25.07 -20.33 4.65
CA ASP A 66 24.01 -21.35 4.71
C ASP A 66 22.63 -20.90 4.20
N SER A 67 22.51 -19.66 3.74
CA SER A 67 21.22 -19.01 3.44
C SER A 67 21.19 -18.35 2.06
N ARG A 68 21.43 -19.14 1.01
CA ARG A 68 21.30 -18.69 -0.39
C ARG A 68 20.42 -19.64 -1.19
N SER A 69 19.63 -19.11 -2.11
CA SER A 69 19.07 -19.87 -3.22
C SER A 69 19.93 -19.67 -4.45
N ALA A 70 20.08 -20.69 -5.30
CA ALA A 70 20.61 -20.51 -6.64
C ALA A 70 20.01 -21.53 -7.63
N THR A 71 19.92 -21.09 -8.89
CA THR A 71 19.43 -21.86 -10.03
C THR A 71 20.37 -21.64 -11.20
N LYS A 72 20.74 -22.71 -11.90
CA LYS A 72 21.62 -22.65 -13.06
C LYS A 72 21.00 -23.31 -14.29
N ILE A 73 21.06 -22.61 -15.40
CA ILE A 73 20.75 -23.10 -16.75
C ILE A 73 22.07 -23.28 -17.49
N ASN A 74 22.22 -24.41 -18.17
CA ASN A 74 23.25 -24.65 -19.18
C ASN A 74 22.52 -25.02 -20.48
N CYS A 75 22.88 -24.44 -21.63
CA CYS A 75 22.33 -24.81 -22.95
C CYS A 75 23.40 -24.66 -24.05
N LYS A 76 23.28 -25.43 -25.13
CA LYS A 76 23.96 -25.16 -26.40
C LYS A 76 23.06 -24.29 -27.26
N VAL A 77 23.57 -23.16 -27.73
CA VAL A 77 22.84 -22.14 -28.50
C VAL A 77 23.45 -22.03 -29.88
N GLU A 78 22.63 -22.11 -30.92
CA GLU A 78 23.06 -21.96 -32.31
C GLU A 78 22.33 -20.78 -32.94
N LEU A 79 23.08 -19.80 -33.46
CA LEU A 79 22.57 -18.64 -34.17
C LEU A 79 22.95 -18.75 -35.66
N GLU A 80 21.98 -19.07 -36.50
CA GLU A 80 22.12 -19.14 -37.97
C GLU A 80 21.81 -17.76 -38.59
N VAL A 81 22.58 -17.39 -39.62
CA VAL A 81 22.43 -16.11 -40.36
C VAL A 81 22.05 -16.37 -41.83
N PRO A 82 20.81 -16.82 -42.10
CA PRO A 82 20.35 -17.11 -43.47
C PRO A 82 20.34 -15.87 -44.36
N GLN A 83 20.06 -14.68 -43.81
CA GLN A 83 20.12 -13.38 -44.51
C GLN A 83 20.78 -12.34 -43.60
N LEU A 84 21.22 -11.19 -44.13
CA LEU A 84 21.78 -10.14 -43.27
C LEU A 84 20.68 -9.59 -42.35
N CYS A 85 21.00 -9.48 -41.05
CA CYS A 85 20.09 -8.99 -40.01
C CYS A 85 18.82 -9.84 -39.77
N SER A 86 18.76 -11.04 -40.36
CA SER A 86 17.70 -12.03 -40.13
C SER A 86 18.32 -13.34 -39.66
N PHE A 87 17.85 -13.86 -38.53
CA PHE A 87 18.52 -14.93 -37.79
C PHE A 87 17.54 -16.03 -37.38
N ILE A 88 18.08 -17.24 -37.18
CA ILE A 88 17.36 -18.36 -36.59
C ILE A 88 18.13 -18.83 -35.36
N LEU A 89 17.51 -18.73 -34.20
CA LEU A 89 18.05 -19.18 -32.92
C LEU A 89 17.52 -20.59 -32.59
N LYS A 90 18.43 -21.55 -32.43
CA LYS A 90 18.13 -22.91 -31.97
C LYS A 90 18.80 -23.13 -30.62
N THR A 91 18.09 -23.78 -29.70
CA THR A 91 18.61 -24.12 -28.37
C THR A 91 18.49 -25.62 -28.13
N SER A 92 19.57 -26.26 -27.70
CA SER A 92 19.64 -27.70 -27.49
C SER A 92 20.49 -28.04 -26.26
N GLN A 93 20.54 -29.32 -25.86
CA GLN A 93 21.36 -29.81 -24.75
C GLN A 93 21.15 -29.01 -23.43
N CYS A 94 19.94 -28.49 -23.25
CA CYS A 94 19.60 -27.67 -22.10
C CYS A 94 19.51 -28.51 -20.82
N THR A 95 20.01 -27.99 -19.70
CA THR A 95 19.83 -28.57 -18.36
C THR A 95 19.50 -27.48 -17.36
N LEU A 96 18.60 -27.78 -16.43
CA LEU A 96 18.19 -26.91 -15.33
C LEU A 96 18.65 -27.55 -14.01
N LYS A 97 19.35 -26.77 -13.19
CA LYS A 97 19.94 -27.22 -11.93
C LYS A 97 19.55 -26.31 -10.77
N GLU A 98 19.34 -26.90 -9.60
CA GLU A 98 18.99 -26.23 -8.34
C GLU A 98 20.03 -26.52 -7.24
N VAL A 99 20.13 -25.64 -6.25
CA VAL A 99 20.92 -25.90 -5.04
C VAL A 99 20.36 -27.08 -4.25
N TYR A 100 21.24 -27.94 -3.75
CA TYR A 100 20.91 -28.98 -2.77
C TYR A 100 21.76 -28.96 -1.50
N GLY A 101 22.76 -28.08 -1.45
CA GLY A 101 23.64 -27.89 -0.30
C GLY A 101 24.75 -26.90 -0.62
N PHE A 102 25.63 -26.68 0.35
CA PHE A 102 26.85 -25.89 0.22
C PHE A 102 28.04 -26.74 0.64
N ASN A 103 29.20 -26.53 0.03
CA ASN A 103 30.44 -27.13 0.49
C ASN A 103 31.03 -26.32 1.68
N PRO A 104 32.07 -26.83 2.39
CA PRO A 104 32.68 -26.12 3.52
C PRO A 104 33.21 -24.71 3.17
N GLU A 105 33.54 -24.47 1.91
CA GLU A 105 33.99 -23.17 1.39
C GLU A 105 32.82 -22.22 1.01
N GLY A 106 31.57 -22.58 1.32
CA GLY A 106 30.38 -21.76 1.08
C GLY A 106 29.93 -21.67 -0.39
N LYS A 107 30.42 -22.55 -1.26
CA LYS A 107 30.04 -22.66 -2.67
C LYS A 107 28.81 -23.55 -2.84
N ALA A 108 27.85 -23.07 -3.63
CA ALA A 108 26.64 -23.78 -3.98
C ALA A 108 26.92 -25.13 -4.68
N LEU A 109 26.35 -26.21 -4.14
CA LEU A 109 26.30 -27.53 -4.78
C LEU A 109 24.99 -27.65 -5.55
N LEU A 110 25.09 -27.91 -6.87
CA LEU A 110 23.97 -27.89 -7.81
C LEU A 110 23.65 -29.30 -8.33
N LYS A 111 22.37 -29.69 -8.33
CA LYS A 111 21.86 -30.96 -8.90
C LYS A 111 20.86 -30.68 -10.03
N LYS A 112 20.69 -31.63 -10.95
CA LYS A 112 19.66 -31.55 -12.00
C LYS A 112 18.25 -31.55 -11.37
N THR A 113 17.38 -30.63 -11.79
CA THR A 113 15.99 -30.56 -11.29
C THR A 113 15.14 -31.69 -11.86
N LYS A 114 14.06 -32.07 -11.14
CA LYS A 114 13.12 -33.11 -11.59
C LYS A 114 12.51 -32.81 -12.96
N ASN A 115 12.25 -31.54 -13.27
CA ASN A 115 11.62 -31.09 -14.52
C ASN A 115 12.64 -30.70 -15.60
N SER A 116 13.94 -30.99 -15.41
CA SER A 116 14.98 -30.56 -16.35
C SER A 116 14.83 -31.16 -17.76
N GLU A 117 14.26 -32.36 -17.91
CA GLU A 117 14.05 -32.95 -19.25
C GLU A 117 12.85 -32.31 -19.98
N GLU A 118 11.78 -32.00 -19.25
CA GLU A 118 10.63 -31.25 -19.77
C GLU A 118 11.07 -29.85 -20.21
N PHE A 119 11.86 -29.17 -19.39
CA PHE A 119 12.50 -27.89 -19.72
C PHE A 119 13.39 -28.00 -20.97
N ALA A 120 14.23 -29.04 -21.06
CA ALA A 120 15.12 -29.25 -22.19
C ALA A 120 14.34 -29.46 -23.50
N ALA A 121 13.30 -30.29 -23.47
CA ALA A 121 12.41 -30.54 -24.60
C ALA A 121 11.65 -29.27 -25.00
N ALA A 122 11.16 -28.48 -24.04
CA ALA A 122 10.45 -27.23 -24.32
C ALA A 122 11.37 -26.17 -24.96
N MET A 123 12.62 -26.04 -24.50
CA MET A 123 13.63 -25.17 -25.12
C MET A 123 13.93 -25.58 -26.57
N SER A 124 14.08 -26.88 -26.85
CA SER A 124 14.48 -27.38 -28.17
C SER A 124 13.34 -27.60 -29.17
N LYS A 125 12.08 -27.54 -28.73
CA LYS A 125 10.91 -27.86 -29.57
C LYS A 125 10.75 -26.95 -30.78
N TYR A 126 11.03 -25.66 -30.63
CA TYR A 126 10.84 -24.65 -31.67
C TYR A 126 12.12 -23.84 -31.88
N GLU A 127 12.50 -23.64 -33.14
CA GLU A 127 13.47 -22.61 -33.52
C GLU A 127 12.79 -21.24 -33.44
N LEU A 128 13.53 -20.21 -33.00
CA LEU A 128 13.03 -18.85 -32.90
C LEU A 128 13.63 -18.01 -34.02
N ARG A 129 12.79 -17.50 -34.92
CA ARG A 129 13.21 -16.59 -35.99
C ARG A 129 13.20 -15.16 -35.45
N LEU A 130 14.19 -14.35 -35.83
CA LEU A 130 14.26 -12.94 -35.45
C LEU A 130 14.85 -12.08 -36.56
N ALA A 131 14.43 -10.81 -36.61
CA ALA A 131 14.94 -9.82 -37.53
C ALA A 131 15.32 -8.53 -36.78
N VAL A 132 16.39 -7.87 -37.22
CA VAL A 132 16.89 -6.62 -36.64
C VAL A 132 17.03 -5.55 -37.74
N PRO A 133 15.90 -5.01 -38.26
CA PRO A 133 15.93 -3.97 -39.28
C PRO A 133 16.71 -2.75 -38.79
N GLU A 134 17.51 -2.18 -39.69
CA GLU A 134 18.43 -1.05 -39.44
C GLU A 134 19.45 -1.25 -38.29
N GLY A 135 19.55 -2.45 -37.70
CA GLY A 135 20.40 -2.69 -36.53
C GLY A 135 19.90 -2.08 -35.21
N LYS A 136 18.65 -1.58 -35.15
CA LYS A 136 18.14 -0.78 -34.02
C LYS A 136 17.19 -1.53 -33.08
N GLN A 137 16.20 -2.23 -33.63
CA GLN A 137 15.11 -2.86 -32.88
C GLN A 137 15.01 -4.35 -33.22
N VAL A 138 14.75 -5.19 -32.24
CA VAL A 138 14.73 -6.66 -32.40
C VAL A 138 13.28 -7.15 -32.43
N PHE A 139 12.89 -7.71 -33.57
CA PHE A 139 11.60 -8.39 -33.75
C PHE A 139 11.79 -9.89 -33.71
N LEU A 140 10.92 -10.57 -32.97
CA LEU A 140 10.89 -12.02 -32.80
C LEU A 140 9.63 -12.58 -33.47
N TYR A 141 9.77 -13.75 -34.08
CA TYR A 141 8.69 -14.48 -34.74
C TYR A 141 8.60 -15.89 -34.12
N PRO A 142 7.96 -16.03 -32.95
CA PRO A 142 7.78 -17.32 -32.28
C PRO A 142 6.75 -18.19 -33.02
N GLU A 143 6.80 -19.50 -32.77
CA GLU A 143 5.75 -20.43 -33.18
C GLU A 143 4.57 -20.36 -32.18
N GLN A 144 3.32 -20.42 -32.65
CA GLN A 144 2.12 -20.24 -31.80
C GLN A 144 2.04 -21.19 -30.59
N GLY A 145 2.74 -22.34 -30.65
CA GLY A 145 2.80 -23.31 -29.55
C GLY A 145 3.94 -23.08 -28.54
N GLU A 146 4.76 -22.03 -28.69
CA GLU A 146 5.89 -21.77 -27.81
C GLU A 146 5.45 -21.17 -26.46
N PRO A 147 5.77 -21.81 -25.32
CA PRO A 147 5.39 -21.26 -24.01
C PRO A 147 6.10 -19.94 -23.74
N LYS A 148 5.38 -18.90 -23.35
CA LYS A 148 5.93 -17.55 -23.10
C LYS A 148 7.13 -17.52 -22.13
N HIS A 149 7.20 -18.42 -21.15
CA HIS A 149 8.34 -18.53 -20.23
C HIS A 149 9.61 -19.05 -20.93
N ILE A 150 9.49 -19.93 -21.93
CA ILE A 150 10.59 -20.39 -22.79
C ILE A 150 11.04 -19.26 -23.71
N LEU A 151 10.08 -18.56 -24.35
CA LEU A 151 10.38 -17.39 -25.19
C LEU A 151 11.11 -16.29 -24.42
N ASN A 152 10.74 -16.03 -23.15
CA ASN A 152 11.45 -15.07 -22.29
C ASN A 152 12.90 -15.49 -21.97
N ILE A 153 13.21 -16.78 -21.88
CA ILE A 153 14.60 -17.25 -21.72
C ILE A 153 15.38 -17.03 -23.02
N LYS A 154 14.76 -17.29 -24.19
CA LYS A 154 15.35 -16.99 -25.50
C LYS A 154 15.57 -15.49 -25.72
N ARG A 155 14.63 -14.63 -25.27
CA ARG A 155 14.79 -13.17 -25.20
C ARG A 155 16.02 -12.75 -24.39
N GLY A 156 16.24 -13.37 -23.23
CA GLY A 156 17.45 -13.14 -22.42
C GLY A 156 18.74 -13.49 -23.18
N ILE A 157 18.79 -14.65 -23.83
CA ILE A 157 19.93 -15.07 -24.66
C ILE A 157 20.20 -14.08 -25.81
N ILE A 158 19.15 -13.64 -26.51
CA ILE A 158 19.26 -12.66 -27.60
C ILE A 158 19.75 -11.31 -27.07
N SER A 159 19.18 -10.82 -25.96
CA SER A 159 19.58 -9.57 -25.31
C SER A 159 21.03 -9.55 -24.82
N ALA A 160 21.65 -10.72 -24.64
CA ALA A 160 23.07 -10.87 -24.30
C ALA A 160 23.99 -11.10 -25.53
N LEU A 161 23.46 -11.50 -26.69
CA LEU A 161 24.23 -11.69 -27.93
C LEU A 161 24.35 -10.41 -28.77
N PHE A 162 23.34 -9.55 -28.75
CA PHE A 162 23.23 -8.39 -29.64
C PHE A 162 23.97 -7.17 -29.09
N VAL A 163 25.28 -7.12 -29.32
CA VAL A 163 26.14 -5.97 -29.04
C VAL A 163 26.03 -4.94 -30.17
N PRO A 164 25.79 -3.64 -29.88
CA PRO A 164 25.74 -2.58 -30.89
C PRO A 164 26.98 -2.56 -31.81
N PRO A 165 26.87 -2.05 -33.05
CA PRO A 165 28.01 -1.80 -33.92
C PRO A 165 28.99 -0.77 -33.32
N GLU A 166 30.19 -0.66 -33.90
CA GLU A 166 31.18 0.33 -33.45
C GLU A 166 30.82 1.73 -33.95
N THR A 167 31.05 2.73 -33.12
CA THR A 167 31.06 4.16 -33.48
C THR A 167 32.48 4.71 -33.44
N GLU A 168 32.65 5.97 -33.87
CA GLU A 168 33.92 6.69 -33.79
C GLU A 168 34.37 6.88 -32.33
N GLU A 169 33.43 7.28 -31.47
CA GLU A 169 33.65 7.54 -30.05
C GLU A 169 33.92 6.25 -29.25
N ALA A 170 34.95 6.27 -28.40
CA ALA A 170 35.29 5.15 -27.52
C ALA A 170 34.35 5.01 -26.31
N LYS A 171 33.60 6.06 -25.95
CA LYS A 171 32.61 6.08 -24.88
C LYS A 171 31.42 6.93 -25.31
N GLN A 172 30.20 6.41 -25.13
CA GLN A 172 28.96 7.13 -25.44
C GLN A 172 27.80 6.58 -24.58
N VAL A 173 26.67 7.28 -24.61
CA VAL A 173 25.38 6.77 -24.10
C VAL A 173 24.47 6.53 -25.29
N MET A 174 23.89 5.34 -25.38
CA MET A 174 22.98 4.95 -26.46
C MET A 174 21.78 4.18 -25.93
N PHE A 175 20.66 4.29 -26.64
CA PHE A 175 19.45 3.49 -26.39
C PHE A 175 19.58 2.12 -27.07
N GLN A 176 19.24 1.06 -26.34
CA GLN A 176 19.34 -0.32 -26.82
C GLN A 176 18.08 -1.08 -26.45
N ASP A 177 17.56 -1.85 -27.41
CA ASP A 177 16.47 -2.81 -27.19
C ASP A 177 17.00 -4.02 -26.41
N THR A 178 16.31 -4.41 -25.33
CA THR A 178 16.75 -5.46 -24.39
C THR A 178 15.56 -6.27 -23.88
N VAL A 179 15.85 -7.32 -23.10
CA VAL A 179 14.81 -8.06 -22.35
C VAL A 179 14.04 -7.17 -21.34
N TYR A 180 14.55 -5.99 -21.01
CA TYR A 180 13.88 -4.98 -20.17
C TYR A 180 13.27 -3.82 -20.96
N GLY A 181 13.12 -4.00 -22.28
CA GLY A 181 12.69 -2.97 -23.21
C GLY A 181 13.83 -2.04 -23.61
N ASN A 182 13.51 -0.79 -23.93
CA ASN A 182 14.50 0.19 -24.35
C ASN A 182 15.24 0.76 -23.14
N CYS A 183 16.56 0.55 -23.09
CA CYS A 183 17.44 0.93 -21.99
C CYS A 183 18.50 1.94 -22.43
N SER A 184 18.62 3.04 -21.69
CA SER A 184 19.81 3.90 -21.74
C SER A 184 21.03 3.11 -21.28
N THR A 185 22.00 2.96 -22.16
CA THR A 185 23.17 2.10 -21.98
C THR A 185 24.46 2.89 -22.18
N GLN A 186 25.32 2.91 -21.15
CA GLN A 186 26.68 3.44 -21.29
C GLN A 186 27.52 2.40 -22.02
N PHE A 187 28.02 2.72 -23.21
CA PHE A 187 28.86 1.85 -24.03
C PHE A 187 30.31 2.33 -23.99
N THR A 188 31.25 1.43 -23.72
CA THR A 188 32.69 1.72 -23.66
C THR A 188 33.48 0.67 -24.45
N VAL A 189 34.31 1.12 -25.39
CA VAL A 189 35.37 0.30 -26.00
C VAL A 189 36.58 0.35 -25.07
N LYS A 190 36.94 -0.81 -24.49
CA LYS A 190 38.10 -0.91 -23.58
C LYS A 190 39.41 -1.09 -24.34
N THR A 191 39.40 -1.95 -25.36
CA THR A 191 40.60 -2.35 -26.10
C THR A 191 40.31 -2.41 -27.59
N ARG A 192 41.23 -1.88 -28.40
CA ARG A 192 41.22 -1.95 -29.87
C ARG A 192 42.47 -2.65 -30.38
N LYS A 193 42.35 -3.37 -31.50
CA LYS A 193 43.48 -3.92 -32.27
C LYS A 193 43.41 -3.38 -33.69
N GLY A 194 44.16 -2.31 -33.95
CA GLY A 194 43.91 -1.45 -35.11
C GLY A 194 42.52 -0.82 -35.02
N ASN A 195 41.80 -0.73 -36.13
CA ASN A 195 40.47 -0.09 -36.21
C ASN A 195 39.32 -1.05 -35.81
N VAL A 196 39.58 -2.00 -34.90
CA VAL A 196 38.60 -3.01 -34.47
C VAL A 196 38.57 -3.08 -32.95
N ALA A 197 37.41 -2.88 -32.34
CA ALA A 197 37.19 -3.17 -30.93
C ALA A 197 37.37 -4.68 -30.66
N THR A 198 38.18 -5.05 -29.67
CA THR A 198 38.36 -6.44 -29.23
C THR A 198 37.74 -6.70 -27.86
N GLU A 199 37.59 -5.66 -27.05
CA GLU A 199 36.87 -5.72 -25.78
C GLU A 199 35.94 -4.51 -25.62
N ILE A 200 34.67 -4.77 -25.31
CA ILE A 200 33.62 -3.78 -25.08
C ILE A 200 33.00 -4.05 -23.70
N SER A 201 32.60 -3.00 -22.99
CA SER A 201 31.72 -3.11 -21.83
C SER A 201 30.51 -2.19 -21.93
N THR A 202 29.38 -2.66 -21.42
CA THR A 202 28.13 -1.89 -21.33
C THR A 202 27.62 -1.85 -19.89
N GLU A 203 27.22 -0.68 -19.40
CA GLU A 203 26.60 -0.51 -18.08
C GLU A 203 25.21 0.13 -18.19
N ARG A 204 24.25 -0.39 -17.40
CA ARG A 204 22.83 -0.01 -17.41
C ARG A 204 22.30 0.13 -15.99
N ASN A 205 21.53 1.20 -15.73
CA ASN A 205 20.61 1.25 -14.60
C ASN A 205 19.26 0.70 -15.08
N LEU A 206 18.84 -0.44 -14.55
CA LEU A 206 17.62 -1.11 -15.02
C LEU A 206 16.35 -0.34 -14.65
N GLN A 207 16.40 0.48 -13.59
CA GLN A 207 15.29 1.37 -13.20
C GLN A 207 14.99 2.45 -14.25
N GLN A 208 15.87 2.66 -15.23
CA GLN A 208 15.70 3.63 -16.32
C GLN A 208 15.21 2.98 -17.64
N CYS A 209 14.95 1.67 -17.66
CA CYS A 209 14.40 0.97 -18.82
C CYS A 209 12.86 1.02 -18.82
N ASP A 210 12.25 1.19 -19.99
CA ASP A 210 10.80 1.44 -20.12
C ASP A 210 9.89 0.24 -19.76
N HIS A 211 10.40 -0.99 -19.83
CA HIS A 211 9.68 -2.21 -19.46
C HIS A 211 10.20 -2.91 -18.19
N PHE A 212 11.15 -2.32 -17.45
CA PHE A 212 11.56 -2.85 -16.15
C PHE A 212 10.50 -2.55 -15.07
N LYS A 213 9.63 -3.53 -14.82
CA LYS A 213 8.51 -3.41 -13.87
C LYS A 213 8.60 -4.46 -12.76
N PRO A 214 8.48 -4.08 -11.48
CA PRO A 214 8.44 -5.04 -10.37
C PRO A 214 7.27 -6.01 -10.52
N ILE A 215 7.54 -7.31 -10.45
CA ILE A 215 6.49 -8.34 -10.51
C ILE A 215 5.85 -8.45 -9.12
N SER A 216 4.61 -7.98 -8.97
CA SER A 216 3.83 -8.26 -7.77
C SER A 216 3.15 -9.62 -7.90
N THR A 217 3.46 -10.54 -6.99
CA THR A 217 2.52 -11.62 -6.66
C THR A 217 1.32 -11.02 -5.92
N GLY A 218 0.15 -11.67 -6.03
CA GLY A 218 -1.10 -11.13 -5.45
C GLY A 218 -0.99 -10.93 -3.93
N VAL A 219 -1.18 -9.69 -3.47
CA VAL A 219 -1.02 -9.31 -2.06
C VAL A 219 -2.36 -9.38 -1.35
N SER A 220 -2.37 -10.04 -0.19
CA SER A 220 -3.55 -10.15 0.66
C SER A 220 -3.99 -8.78 1.21
N PRO A 221 -5.31 -8.47 1.31
CA PRO A 221 -5.83 -7.62 2.38
C PRO A 221 -5.56 -8.29 3.75
N LEU A 222 -5.89 -7.66 4.87
CA LEU A 222 -5.36 -8.03 6.21
C LEU A 222 -3.82 -7.95 6.38
N ALA A 223 -3.00 -8.09 5.32
CA ALA A 223 -1.54 -7.94 5.41
C ALA A 223 -1.20 -6.55 5.97
N LEU A 224 -0.30 -6.47 6.95
CA LEU A 224 0.08 -5.21 7.60
C LEU A 224 0.86 -4.28 6.65
N ILE A 225 1.57 -4.87 5.69
CA ILE A 225 2.34 -4.19 4.64
C ILE A 225 1.65 -4.45 3.30
N LYS A 226 0.67 -3.60 2.95
CA LYS A 226 -0.01 -3.60 1.64
C LYS A 226 0.56 -2.51 0.75
N GLY A 227 0.56 -2.70 -0.56
CA GLY A 227 0.86 -1.63 -1.54
C GLY A 227 2.29 -1.07 -1.51
N MET A 228 3.08 -1.36 -0.48
CA MET A 228 4.49 -1.01 -0.41
C MET A 228 5.34 -1.72 -1.47
N SER A 229 4.78 -2.62 -2.30
CA SER A 229 5.48 -3.19 -3.45
C SER A 229 6.06 -2.11 -4.37
N ARG A 230 5.34 -1.01 -4.65
CA ARG A 230 5.88 0.12 -5.44
C ARG A 230 6.94 0.93 -4.65
N PRO A 231 6.67 1.53 -3.48
CA PRO A 231 7.71 2.22 -2.68
C PRO A 231 8.94 1.37 -2.31
N LEU A 232 8.78 0.12 -1.88
CA LEU A 232 9.91 -0.77 -1.58
C LEU A 232 10.64 -1.21 -2.86
N SER A 233 9.99 -1.27 -4.03
CA SER A 233 10.72 -1.52 -5.28
C SER A 233 11.64 -0.37 -5.69
N THR A 234 11.29 0.89 -5.37
CA THR A 234 12.22 2.01 -5.55
C THR A 234 13.41 1.95 -4.59
N LEU A 235 13.29 1.16 -3.52
CA LEU A 235 14.37 0.82 -2.59
C LEU A 235 15.19 -0.42 -3.02
N ILE A 236 14.98 -0.95 -4.23
CA ILE A 236 15.82 -2.00 -4.83
C ILE A 236 16.65 -1.39 -5.98
N SER A 237 17.93 -1.12 -5.71
CA SER A 237 18.88 -0.68 -6.74
C SER A 237 19.14 -1.83 -7.70
N SER A 238 18.88 -1.61 -9.00
CA SER A 238 18.93 -2.65 -10.04
C SER A 238 19.86 -2.20 -11.18
N SER A 239 20.94 -2.94 -11.42
CA SER A 239 21.93 -2.58 -12.44
C SER A 239 22.53 -3.80 -13.13
N GLN A 240 22.97 -3.60 -14.38
CA GLN A 240 23.55 -4.64 -15.21
C GLN A 240 24.84 -4.12 -15.87
N SER A 241 25.90 -4.93 -15.83
CA SER A 241 27.18 -4.69 -16.48
C SER A 241 27.53 -5.89 -17.34
N CYS A 242 27.73 -5.70 -18.64
CA CYS A 242 28.16 -6.76 -19.55
C CYS A 242 29.55 -6.47 -20.11
N GLN A 243 30.35 -7.53 -20.26
CA GLN A 243 31.67 -7.50 -20.88
C GLN A 243 31.66 -8.43 -22.10
N TYR A 244 32.19 -7.94 -23.22
CA TYR A 244 32.16 -8.63 -24.50
C TYR A 244 33.56 -8.71 -25.10
N THR A 245 33.96 -9.92 -25.45
CA THR A 245 35.17 -10.19 -26.24
C THR A 245 34.76 -10.40 -27.70
N LEU A 246 35.45 -9.76 -28.62
CA LEU A 246 35.19 -9.84 -30.06
C LEU A 246 36.34 -10.50 -30.82
N ASP A 247 36.02 -11.29 -31.85
CA ASP A 247 37.04 -11.84 -32.75
C ASP A 247 37.71 -10.74 -33.57
N SER A 248 39.01 -10.56 -33.35
CA SER A 248 39.82 -9.48 -33.96
C SER A 248 39.86 -9.46 -35.50
N LYS A 249 39.45 -10.53 -36.20
CA LYS A 249 39.44 -10.61 -37.68
C LYS A 249 38.03 -10.57 -38.27
N ARG A 250 37.03 -11.02 -37.53
CA ARG A 250 35.66 -11.26 -38.00
C ARG A 250 34.59 -10.44 -37.26
N LYS A 251 34.96 -9.69 -36.22
CA LYS A 251 34.14 -8.75 -35.42
C LYS A 251 32.92 -9.30 -34.67
N HIS A 252 32.66 -10.61 -34.74
CA HIS A 252 31.59 -11.28 -34.01
C HIS A 252 31.94 -11.49 -32.54
N VAL A 253 30.92 -11.65 -31.70
CA VAL A 253 31.07 -11.92 -30.26
C VAL A 253 31.67 -13.31 -30.07
N SER A 254 32.86 -13.41 -29.48
CA SER A 254 33.47 -14.68 -29.06
C SER A 254 33.11 -15.04 -27.62
N GLU A 255 32.93 -14.04 -26.76
CA GLU A 255 32.47 -14.21 -25.38
C GLU A 255 31.59 -13.03 -24.96
N ALA A 256 30.53 -13.32 -24.22
CA ALA A 256 29.74 -12.32 -23.49
C ALA A 256 29.57 -12.75 -22.04
N ILE A 257 29.85 -11.87 -21.09
CA ILE A 257 29.63 -12.09 -19.65
C ILE A 257 28.81 -10.92 -19.12
N CYS A 258 27.51 -11.14 -18.90
CA CYS A 258 26.61 -10.17 -18.27
C CYS A 258 26.46 -10.49 -16.78
N LYS A 259 26.64 -9.46 -15.94
CA LYS A 259 26.46 -9.50 -14.49
C LYS A 259 25.39 -8.49 -14.11
N GLU A 260 24.36 -8.98 -13.41
CA GLU A 260 23.22 -8.19 -12.98
C GLU A 260 23.05 -8.33 -11.48
N GLN A 261 22.62 -7.24 -10.84
CA GLN A 261 22.44 -7.17 -9.40
C GLN A 261 21.17 -6.39 -9.06
N HIS A 262 20.42 -6.92 -8.10
CA HIS A 262 19.33 -6.24 -7.42
C HIS A 262 19.66 -6.18 -5.93
N LEU A 263 20.03 -5.01 -5.42
CA LEU A 263 20.37 -4.79 -4.02
C LEU A 263 19.20 -4.11 -3.31
N PHE A 264 18.68 -4.73 -2.26
CA PHE A 264 17.77 -4.08 -1.33
C PHE A 264 18.57 -3.05 -0.51
N LEU A 265 18.30 -1.76 -0.76
CA LEU A 265 19.02 -0.63 -0.15
C LEU A 265 18.77 -0.47 1.36
N PRO A 266 17.56 -0.71 1.92
CA PRO A 266 17.31 -0.59 3.35
C PRO A 266 18.21 -1.51 4.15
N PHE A 267 18.87 -0.95 5.16
CA PHE A 267 19.88 -1.64 5.98
C PHE A 267 21.12 -2.12 5.21
N SER A 268 21.30 -1.74 3.94
CA SER A 268 22.53 -2.04 3.20
C SER A 268 23.71 -1.20 3.72
N TYR A 269 24.88 -1.82 3.83
CA TYR A 269 26.10 -1.11 4.17
C TYR A 269 26.72 -0.51 2.90
N LYS A 270 26.90 0.83 2.91
CA LYS A 270 27.51 1.62 1.82
C LYS A 270 26.90 1.38 0.43
N ASN A 271 25.60 1.04 0.35
CA ASN A 271 24.90 0.66 -0.88
C ASN A 271 25.61 -0.45 -1.68
N LYS A 272 26.27 -1.39 -0.98
CA LYS A 272 27.05 -2.50 -1.58
C LYS A 272 26.81 -3.87 -0.95
N TYR A 273 26.53 -3.91 0.35
CA TYR A 273 26.36 -5.18 1.08
C TYR A 273 24.99 -5.19 1.74
N GLY A 274 24.19 -6.23 1.48
CA GLY A 274 22.82 -6.36 1.98
C GLY A 274 22.14 -7.58 1.36
N MET A 275 20.82 -7.67 1.51
CA MET A 275 20.04 -8.67 0.76
C MET A 275 20.11 -8.35 -0.73
N MET A 276 20.63 -9.28 -1.53
CA MET A 276 20.74 -9.08 -2.97
C MET A 276 20.44 -10.34 -3.79
N ALA A 277 19.92 -10.12 -4.99
CA ALA A 277 19.94 -11.10 -6.06
C ALA A 277 21.10 -10.78 -7.01
N HIS A 278 21.85 -11.80 -7.42
CA HIS A 278 22.92 -11.68 -8.40
C HIS A 278 22.70 -12.71 -9.52
N ILE A 279 22.69 -12.22 -10.76
CA ILE A 279 22.55 -13.03 -11.96
C ILE A 279 23.82 -12.87 -12.80
N THR A 280 24.40 -13.99 -13.23
CA THR A 280 25.49 -14.03 -14.21
C THR A 280 25.03 -14.83 -15.42
N GLN A 281 25.13 -14.24 -16.60
CA GLN A 281 24.94 -14.90 -17.89
C GLN A 281 26.29 -14.94 -18.62
N THR A 282 26.61 -16.06 -19.24
CA THR A 282 27.85 -16.28 -20.00
C THR A 282 27.53 -16.97 -21.31
N LEU A 283 28.02 -16.42 -22.42
CA LEU A 283 28.00 -17.04 -23.75
C LEU A 283 29.44 -17.19 -24.22
N LYS A 284 29.86 -18.40 -24.57
CA LYS A 284 31.20 -18.70 -25.08
C LYS A 284 31.10 -19.40 -26.43
N LEU A 285 31.70 -18.82 -27.45
CA LEU A 285 31.70 -19.36 -28.81
C LEU A 285 32.56 -20.63 -28.87
N GLU A 286 31.99 -21.69 -29.44
CA GLU A 286 32.64 -22.98 -29.68
C GLU A 286 33.03 -23.15 -31.15
N ASP A 287 32.15 -22.80 -32.10
CA ASP A 287 32.36 -23.02 -33.54
C ASP A 287 31.61 -22.01 -34.44
N THR A 288 32.08 -21.84 -35.68
CA THR A 288 31.51 -20.94 -36.70
C THR A 288 31.31 -21.60 -38.09
N PRO A 289 30.56 -22.72 -38.20
CA PRO A 289 30.42 -23.43 -39.46
C PRO A 289 29.70 -22.61 -40.53
N LYS A 290 29.89 -22.97 -41.80
CA LYS A 290 29.13 -22.40 -42.93
C LYS A 290 27.74 -23.04 -42.97
N ILE A 291 26.75 -22.28 -43.44
CA ILE A 291 25.43 -22.81 -43.80
C ILE A 291 25.17 -22.55 -45.29
N ASN A 292 24.33 -23.39 -45.91
CA ASN A 292 23.97 -23.28 -47.32
C ASN A 292 22.57 -22.71 -47.56
N SER A 293 21.70 -22.69 -46.53
CA SER A 293 20.35 -22.13 -46.64
C SER A 293 20.37 -20.60 -46.57
N ARG A 294 19.67 -19.96 -47.51
CA ARG A 294 19.32 -18.52 -47.50
C ARG A 294 17.86 -18.28 -47.10
N PHE A 295 17.12 -19.35 -46.81
CA PHE A 295 15.69 -19.25 -46.52
C PHE A 295 15.48 -18.58 -45.16
N PHE A 296 14.71 -17.50 -45.17
CA PHE A 296 14.17 -16.85 -44.00
C PHE A 296 12.74 -16.44 -44.34
N GLY A 297 11.78 -16.94 -43.57
CA GLY A 297 10.39 -16.50 -43.62
C GLY A 297 10.05 -15.80 -42.31
N GLU A 298 9.42 -14.62 -42.40
CA GLU A 298 8.77 -14.02 -41.24
C GLU A 298 7.62 -14.94 -40.77
N GLY A 299 7.49 -15.12 -39.46
CA GLY A 299 6.40 -15.90 -38.88
C GLY A 299 5.08 -15.10 -38.85
N ALA A 300 3.96 -15.80 -38.63
CA ALA A 300 2.65 -15.18 -38.55
C ALA A 300 2.46 -14.25 -37.34
N GLU A 301 3.24 -14.45 -36.28
CA GLU A 301 3.25 -13.60 -35.08
C GLU A 301 4.55 -12.78 -35.04
N LYS A 302 4.45 -11.49 -34.69
CA LYS A 302 5.59 -10.56 -34.56
C LYS A 302 5.55 -9.88 -33.20
N VAL A 303 6.55 -10.13 -32.36
CA VAL A 303 6.66 -9.60 -30.99
C VAL A 303 8.02 -8.94 -30.74
N GLY A 304 8.12 -8.12 -29.69
CA GLY A 304 9.37 -7.47 -29.29
C GLY A 304 10.28 -8.33 -28.40
N LEU A 305 11.49 -7.83 -28.14
CA LEU A 305 12.49 -8.46 -27.27
C LEU A 305 12.16 -8.35 -25.76
N ALA A 306 11.38 -7.34 -25.37
CA ALA A 306 11.00 -7.11 -23.97
C ALA A 306 10.30 -8.32 -23.32
N PHE A 307 10.57 -8.53 -22.03
CA PHE A 307 9.97 -9.59 -21.21
C PHE A 307 8.46 -9.44 -21.10
N GLU A 308 7.73 -10.54 -21.35
CA GLU A 308 6.29 -10.60 -21.12
C GLU A 308 5.95 -11.33 -19.81
N SER A 309 5.17 -10.68 -18.95
CA SER A 309 4.69 -11.32 -17.72
C SER A 309 3.83 -12.54 -18.02
N THR A 310 4.25 -13.71 -17.54
CA THR A 310 3.51 -14.95 -17.68
C THR A 310 2.48 -15.07 -16.57
N LYS A 311 1.21 -14.78 -16.89
CA LYS A 311 0.10 -15.32 -16.08
C LYS A 311 0.19 -16.84 -16.16
N SER A 312 0.25 -17.52 -15.01
CA SER A 312 0.26 -18.98 -14.97
C SER A 312 -1.02 -19.49 -15.62
N THR A 313 -0.91 -20.21 -16.73
CA THR A 313 -2.08 -20.82 -17.38
C THR A 313 -2.55 -21.96 -16.49
N SER A 314 -3.69 -21.78 -15.84
CA SER A 314 -4.18 -22.75 -14.86
C SER A 314 -4.52 -24.09 -15.54
N LEU A 315 -3.67 -25.10 -15.34
CA LEU A 315 -3.93 -26.46 -15.79
C LEU A 315 -5.13 -27.03 -15.03
N PRO A 316 -6.00 -27.86 -15.63
CA PRO A 316 -7.13 -28.49 -14.93
C PRO A 316 -6.73 -29.21 -13.64
N LYS A 317 -5.55 -29.83 -13.62
CA LYS A 317 -4.95 -30.49 -12.43
C LYS A 317 -4.76 -29.56 -11.22
N GLN A 318 -4.73 -28.24 -11.40
CA GLN A 318 -4.63 -27.28 -10.29
C GLN A 318 -5.98 -27.09 -9.57
N ALA A 319 -7.12 -27.20 -10.25
CA ALA A 319 -8.43 -27.06 -9.61
C ALA A 319 -8.70 -28.20 -8.61
N ASP A 320 -8.35 -29.44 -8.98
CA ASP A 320 -8.44 -30.59 -8.07
C ASP A 320 -7.41 -30.50 -6.92
N ALA A 321 -6.23 -29.90 -7.15
CA ALA A 321 -5.25 -29.66 -6.11
C ALA A 321 -5.77 -28.69 -5.03
N VAL A 322 -6.39 -27.57 -5.43
CA VAL A 322 -7.04 -26.60 -4.52
C VAL A 322 -8.09 -27.30 -3.64
N LEU A 323 -8.98 -28.10 -4.25
CA LEU A 323 -10.03 -28.82 -3.52
C LEU A 323 -9.44 -29.83 -2.54
N LYS A 324 -8.39 -30.57 -2.94
CA LYS A 324 -7.68 -31.51 -2.08
C LYS A 324 -7.01 -30.80 -0.90
N THR A 325 -6.32 -29.68 -1.12
CA THR A 325 -5.70 -28.88 -0.04
C THR A 325 -6.76 -28.39 0.96
N LEU A 326 -7.93 -27.94 0.48
CA LEU A 326 -9.04 -27.55 1.35
C LEU A 326 -9.60 -28.74 2.17
N GLN A 327 -9.74 -29.92 1.56
CA GLN A 327 -10.19 -31.14 2.24
C GLN A 327 -9.17 -31.62 3.28
N GLU A 328 -7.87 -31.51 3.02
CA GLU A 328 -6.81 -31.79 4.00
C GLU A 328 -6.88 -30.80 5.17
N LEU A 329 -7.06 -29.51 4.90
CA LEU A 329 -7.16 -28.48 5.94
C LEU A 329 -8.40 -28.66 6.82
N LYS A 330 -9.55 -29.03 6.26
CA LYS A 330 -10.80 -29.32 7.01
C LYS A 330 -10.65 -30.49 8.00
N LYS A 331 -9.73 -31.43 7.76
CA LYS A 331 -9.52 -32.61 8.63
C LYS A 331 -8.71 -32.31 9.89
N LEU A 332 -8.00 -31.17 9.95
CA LEU A 332 -7.17 -30.80 11.09
C LEU A 332 -8.02 -30.09 12.16
N SER A 333 -7.92 -30.52 13.42
CA SER A 333 -8.54 -29.85 14.56
C SER A 333 -7.82 -28.55 14.91
N ASP A 334 -8.39 -27.69 15.77
CA ASP A 334 -7.76 -26.43 16.20
C ASP A 334 -6.64 -26.65 17.26
N SER A 335 -6.58 -27.84 17.85
CA SER A 335 -5.65 -28.19 18.94
C SER A 335 -4.36 -28.87 18.48
N GLU A 336 -4.34 -29.47 17.28
CA GLU A 336 -3.19 -30.24 16.80
C GLU A 336 -2.56 -29.65 15.53
N GLN A 337 -1.22 -29.71 15.46
CA GLN A 337 -0.45 -29.45 14.23
C GLN A 337 -0.73 -28.07 13.59
N ASN A 338 -0.94 -27.02 14.40
CA ASN A 338 -1.23 -25.65 13.92
C ASN A 338 -0.22 -25.10 12.88
N ALA A 339 1.05 -25.49 12.95
CA ALA A 339 2.05 -25.17 11.92
C ALA A 339 1.71 -25.78 10.54
N GLN A 340 1.15 -26.99 10.49
CA GLN A 340 0.67 -27.60 9.25
C GLN A 340 -0.58 -26.89 8.73
N ARG A 341 -1.52 -26.49 9.60
CA ARG A 341 -2.70 -25.70 9.19
C ARG A 341 -2.30 -24.38 8.52
N ALA A 342 -1.35 -23.64 9.10
CA ALA A 342 -0.83 -22.41 8.52
C ALA A 342 -0.16 -22.65 7.14
N ASN A 343 0.65 -23.72 7.02
CA ASN A 343 1.31 -24.08 5.76
C ASN A 343 0.30 -24.52 4.67
N LEU A 344 -0.70 -25.35 5.02
CA LEU A 344 -1.77 -25.75 4.11
C LEU A 344 -2.66 -24.58 3.71
N PHE A 345 -2.91 -23.62 4.61
CA PHE A 345 -3.67 -22.42 4.28
C PHE A 345 -2.92 -21.53 3.30
N ASN A 346 -1.62 -21.30 3.53
CA ASN A 346 -0.76 -20.58 2.59
C ASN A 346 -0.69 -21.28 1.22
N LYS A 347 -0.61 -22.62 1.22
CA LYS A 347 -0.69 -23.44 0.00
C LYS A 347 -2.02 -23.23 -0.72
N LEU A 348 -3.15 -23.33 -0.03
CA LEU A 348 -4.50 -23.10 -0.60
C LEU A 348 -4.62 -21.72 -1.24
N VAL A 349 -4.20 -20.67 -0.53
CA VAL A 349 -4.19 -19.29 -1.05
C VAL A 349 -3.27 -19.15 -2.26
N THR A 350 -2.12 -19.83 -2.27
CA THR A 350 -1.17 -19.81 -3.40
C THR A 350 -1.68 -20.59 -4.61
N GLU A 351 -2.36 -21.71 -4.41
CA GLU A 351 -3.00 -22.47 -5.49
C GLU A 351 -4.19 -21.67 -6.10
N LEU A 352 -5.00 -21.00 -5.26
CA LEU A 352 -6.07 -20.07 -5.70
C LEU A 352 -5.53 -18.90 -6.55
N ARG A 353 -4.37 -18.32 -6.18
CA ARG A 353 -3.69 -17.28 -6.96
C ARG A 353 -3.31 -17.71 -8.38
N GLY A 354 -3.13 -19.01 -8.61
CA GLY A 354 -2.79 -19.59 -9.91
C GLY A 354 -3.99 -19.80 -10.83
N LEU A 355 -5.23 -19.80 -10.31
CA LEU A 355 -6.44 -20.05 -11.09
C LEU A 355 -6.82 -18.87 -11.98
N ASN A 356 -7.37 -19.16 -13.17
CA ASN A 356 -8.05 -18.17 -14.01
C ASN A 356 -9.51 -17.92 -13.56
N ASN A 357 -10.20 -16.98 -14.21
CA ASN A 357 -11.56 -16.57 -13.83
C ASN A 357 -12.60 -17.71 -13.94
N GLU A 358 -12.52 -18.51 -15.00
CA GLU A 358 -13.41 -19.64 -15.28
C GLU A 358 -13.22 -20.78 -14.26
N ALA A 359 -11.96 -21.07 -13.91
CA ALA A 359 -11.60 -22.06 -12.90
C ALA A 359 -12.08 -21.65 -11.50
N VAL A 360 -11.94 -20.38 -11.10
CA VAL A 360 -12.53 -19.89 -9.83
C VAL A 360 -14.05 -20.01 -9.84
N THR A 361 -14.71 -19.58 -10.93
CA THR A 361 -16.18 -19.58 -11.04
C THR A 361 -16.75 -20.99 -10.93
N SER A 362 -16.16 -21.96 -11.64
CA SER A 362 -16.60 -23.36 -11.64
C SER A 362 -16.25 -24.12 -10.37
N LEU A 363 -15.16 -23.76 -9.68
CA LEU A 363 -14.70 -24.42 -8.46
C LEU A 363 -15.36 -23.88 -7.18
N LEU A 364 -15.74 -22.59 -7.16
CA LEU A 364 -16.29 -21.91 -5.98
C LEU A 364 -17.43 -22.67 -5.28
N PRO A 365 -18.47 -23.19 -5.97
CA PRO A 365 -19.55 -23.93 -5.29
C PRO A 365 -19.05 -25.15 -4.51
N ARG A 366 -18.10 -25.91 -5.10
CA ARG A 366 -17.50 -27.11 -4.49
C ARG A 366 -16.64 -26.76 -3.27
N LEU A 367 -15.96 -25.62 -3.28
CA LEU A 367 -15.15 -25.16 -2.14
C LEU A 367 -16.04 -24.75 -0.97
N ILE A 368 -17.12 -24.00 -1.25
CA ILE A 368 -18.12 -23.59 -0.25
C ILE A 368 -18.79 -24.82 0.40
N GLU A 369 -19.15 -25.82 -0.40
CA GLU A 369 -19.72 -27.10 0.07
C GLU A 369 -18.75 -27.84 1.01
N VAL A 370 -17.45 -27.89 0.68
CA VAL A 370 -16.45 -28.47 1.58
C VAL A 370 -16.31 -27.64 2.86
N SER A 371 -16.04 -26.33 2.76
CA SER A 371 -16.01 -25.43 3.92
C SER A 371 -16.15 -23.97 3.52
N SER A 372 -17.35 -23.42 3.69
CA SER A 372 -17.64 -21.99 3.48
C SER A 372 -16.70 -21.06 4.27
N PRO A 373 -16.45 -21.24 5.59
CA PRO A 373 -15.60 -20.33 6.36
C PRO A 373 -14.15 -20.29 5.88
N ILE A 374 -13.54 -21.44 5.58
CA ILE A 374 -12.14 -21.52 5.11
C ILE A 374 -12.04 -20.97 3.69
N THR A 375 -13.02 -21.29 2.83
CA THR A 375 -13.06 -20.80 1.44
C THR A 375 -13.15 -19.29 1.38
N LEU A 376 -14.05 -18.67 2.16
CA LEU A 376 -14.17 -17.21 2.23
C LEU A 376 -12.88 -16.56 2.74
N GLN A 377 -12.24 -17.11 3.79
CA GLN A 377 -10.95 -16.60 4.28
C GLN A 377 -9.84 -16.71 3.22
N ALA A 378 -9.78 -17.82 2.47
CA ALA A 378 -8.73 -18.06 1.48
C ALA A 378 -8.91 -17.17 0.23
N LEU A 379 -10.15 -17.00 -0.24
CA LEU A 379 -10.48 -16.08 -1.34
C LEU A 379 -10.21 -14.62 -0.93
N VAL A 380 -10.59 -14.23 0.29
CA VAL A 380 -10.25 -12.91 0.87
C VAL A 380 -8.74 -12.66 0.84
N GLN A 381 -7.89 -13.67 1.11
CA GLN A 381 -6.44 -13.51 1.18
C GLN A 381 -5.69 -13.77 -0.16
N CYS A 382 -6.41 -14.17 -1.21
CA CYS A 382 -5.84 -14.50 -2.52
C CYS A 382 -5.10 -13.33 -3.17
N GLY A 383 -5.59 -12.10 -3.07
CA GLY A 383 -4.90 -10.91 -3.59
C GLY A 383 -4.91 -10.77 -5.12
N GLN A 384 -5.79 -11.51 -5.82
CA GLN A 384 -5.93 -11.51 -7.27
C GLN A 384 -7.35 -11.14 -7.69
N SER A 385 -7.53 -10.43 -8.81
CA SER A 385 -8.84 -9.90 -9.22
C SER A 385 -9.91 -10.98 -9.40
N GLN A 386 -9.57 -12.11 -10.03
CA GLN A 386 -10.47 -13.24 -10.24
C GLN A 386 -10.98 -13.90 -8.95
N CYS A 387 -10.22 -13.82 -7.86
CA CYS A 387 -10.64 -14.34 -6.57
C CYS A 387 -11.75 -13.49 -5.92
N TYR A 388 -11.89 -12.21 -6.31
CA TYR A 388 -12.80 -11.26 -5.67
C TYR A 388 -14.06 -10.95 -6.49
N SER A 389 -13.94 -10.88 -7.81
CA SER A 389 -15.03 -10.48 -8.72
C SER A 389 -16.34 -11.26 -8.53
N HIS A 390 -16.26 -12.51 -8.07
CA HIS A 390 -17.43 -13.36 -7.85
C HIS A 390 -17.93 -13.40 -6.41
N ILE A 391 -17.15 -12.97 -5.40
CA ILE A 391 -17.57 -13.11 -4.00
C ILE A 391 -18.76 -12.20 -3.69
N LEU A 392 -18.71 -10.93 -4.09
CA LEU A 392 -19.80 -9.98 -3.83
C LEU A 392 -21.10 -10.39 -4.54
N GLN A 393 -20.98 -10.85 -5.79
CA GLN A 393 -22.12 -11.35 -6.57
C GLN A 393 -22.71 -12.62 -5.94
N TRP A 394 -21.87 -13.57 -5.53
CA TRP A 394 -22.28 -14.81 -4.86
C TRP A 394 -22.96 -14.53 -3.51
N LEU A 395 -22.42 -13.61 -2.68
CA LEU A 395 -23.03 -13.20 -1.43
C LEU A 395 -24.42 -12.57 -1.63
N LYS A 396 -24.61 -11.80 -2.70
CA LYS A 396 -25.91 -11.22 -3.08
C LYS A 396 -26.90 -12.31 -3.54
N GLN A 397 -26.46 -13.26 -4.37
CA GLN A 397 -27.27 -14.40 -4.81
C GLN A 397 -27.71 -15.31 -3.66
N MET A 398 -26.83 -15.54 -2.69
CA MET A 398 -27.10 -16.40 -1.53
C MET A 398 -27.87 -15.69 -0.40
N HIS A 399 -28.31 -14.44 -0.61
CA HIS A 399 -28.94 -13.60 0.41
C HIS A 399 -28.17 -13.60 1.75
N ALA A 400 -26.85 -13.43 1.67
CA ALA A 400 -25.96 -13.47 2.82
C ALA A 400 -26.33 -12.40 3.87
N LYS A 401 -26.06 -12.69 5.15
CA LYS A 401 -26.29 -11.76 6.27
C LYS A 401 -25.58 -10.42 5.98
N PRO A 402 -26.22 -9.25 6.21
CA PRO A 402 -25.61 -7.94 5.93
C PRO A 402 -24.20 -7.75 6.51
N LEU A 403 -23.96 -8.18 7.74
CA LEU A 403 -22.64 -8.14 8.38
C LEU A 403 -21.54 -8.88 7.60
N LEU A 404 -21.88 -9.98 6.91
CA LEU A 404 -20.90 -10.71 6.07
C LEU A 404 -20.64 -9.95 4.77
N VAL A 405 -21.67 -9.34 4.17
CA VAL A 405 -21.53 -8.49 2.98
C VAL A 405 -20.65 -7.27 3.31
N ASP A 406 -20.90 -6.61 4.44
CA ASP A 406 -20.12 -5.49 4.97
C ASP A 406 -18.62 -5.84 5.10
N VAL A 407 -18.31 -6.91 5.84
CA VAL A 407 -16.93 -7.35 6.09
C VAL A 407 -16.21 -7.72 4.79
N VAL A 408 -16.85 -8.48 3.90
CA VAL A 408 -16.22 -8.87 2.63
C VAL A 408 -16.04 -7.66 1.71
N THR A 409 -17.02 -6.77 1.62
CA THR A 409 -16.92 -5.54 0.80
C THR A 409 -15.75 -4.67 1.27
N TYR A 410 -15.61 -4.47 2.59
CA TYR A 410 -14.47 -3.77 3.17
C TYR A 410 -13.12 -4.42 2.82
N LEU A 411 -13.02 -5.74 2.91
CA LEU A 411 -11.78 -6.47 2.62
C LEU A 411 -11.41 -6.46 1.13
N VAL A 412 -12.40 -6.57 0.23
CA VAL A 412 -12.23 -6.49 -1.23
C VAL A 412 -11.82 -5.08 -1.68
N ALA A 413 -12.29 -4.02 -1.00
CA ALA A 413 -11.90 -2.65 -1.29
C ALA A 413 -10.42 -2.33 -1.00
N LEU A 414 -9.80 -3.04 -0.05
CA LEU A 414 -8.40 -2.86 0.34
C LEU A 414 -7.41 -3.55 -0.62
N VAL A 415 -7.89 -4.19 -1.68
CA VAL A 415 -7.08 -4.86 -2.69
C VAL A 415 -6.53 -3.82 -3.68
N PRO A 416 -5.21 -3.76 -3.91
CA PRO A 416 -4.62 -2.82 -4.88
C PRO A 416 -5.18 -2.95 -6.29
N GLU A 417 -5.02 -1.89 -7.08
CA GLU A 417 -5.30 -1.84 -8.52
C GLU A 417 -6.71 -2.38 -8.89
N PRO A 418 -7.80 -1.78 -8.34
CA PRO A 418 -9.16 -2.22 -8.62
C PRO A 418 -9.55 -1.97 -10.09
N SER A 419 -10.46 -2.80 -10.60
CA SER A 419 -11.10 -2.59 -11.90
C SER A 419 -12.31 -1.66 -11.75
N ALA A 420 -12.72 -1.01 -12.85
CA ALA A 420 -13.93 -0.19 -12.90
C ALA A 420 -15.20 -0.99 -12.48
N GLN A 421 -15.27 -2.27 -12.83
CA GLN A 421 -16.32 -3.17 -12.34
C GLN A 421 -16.34 -3.26 -10.81
N ARG A 422 -15.17 -3.47 -10.16
CA ARG A 422 -15.08 -3.56 -8.70
C ARG A 422 -15.48 -2.24 -8.03
N LEU A 423 -15.08 -1.11 -8.60
CA LEU A 423 -15.49 0.22 -8.14
C LEU A 423 -17.03 0.35 -8.13
N ARG A 424 -17.68 0.04 -9.27
CA ARG A 424 -19.15 0.06 -9.38
C ARG A 424 -19.85 -0.92 -8.44
N GLU A 425 -19.34 -2.15 -8.30
CA GLU A 425 -19.91 -3.14 -7.38
C GLU A 425 -19.87 -2.66 -5.92
N ILE A 426 -18.74 -2.09 -5.48
CA ILE A 426 -18.60 -1.55 -4.12
C ILE A 426 -19.48 -0.30 -3.94
N PHE A 427 -19.55 0.59 -4.93
CA PHE A 427 -20.40 1.78 -4.88
C PHE A 427 -21.88 1.43 -4.77
N ASN A 428 -22.37 0.51 -5.60
CA ASN A 428 -23.74 0.01 -5.51
C ASN A 428 -24.01 -0.66 -4.15
N THR A 429 -23.09 -1.49 -3.65
CA THR A 429 -23.22 -2.11 -2.32
C THR A 429 -23.29 -1.07 -1.21
N ALA A 430 -22.48 0.00 -1.28
CA ALA A 430 -22.49 1.08 -0.30
C ALA A 430 -23.78 1.91 -0.33
N ARG A 431 -24.34 2.17 -1.51
CA ARG A 431 -25.65 2.85 -1.67
C ARG A 431 -26.82 2.02 -1.15
N GLU A 432 -26.76 0.69 -1.36
CA GLU A 432 -27.78 -0.27 -0.91
C GLU A 432 -27.74 -0.49 0.61
N GLN A 433 -26.56 -0.77 1.19
CA GLN A 433 -26.42 -1.10 2.61
C GLN A 433 -26.36 0.13 3.52
N ARG A 434 -25.80 1.26 3.03
CA ARG A 434 -25.53 2.49 3.80
C ARG A 434 -24.76 2.26 5.12
N SER A 435 -24.03 1.15 5.21
CA SER A 435 -23.33 0.74 6.42
C SER A 435 -21.98 1.47 6.55
N ARG A 436 -21.51 1.62 7.80
CA ARG A 436 -20.16 2.16 8.08
C ARG A 436 -19.10 1.42 7.28
N ALA A 437 -19.13 0.08 7.29
CA ALA A 437 -18.16 -0.74 6.58
C ALA A 437 -18.18 -0.49 5.07
N THR A 438 -19.35 -0.50 4.43
CA THR A 438 -19.44 -0.32 2.96
C THR A 438 -19.07 1.09 2.50
N LEU A 439 -19.37 2.13 3.28
CA LEU A 439 -19.00 3.51 2.95
C LEU A 439 -17.49 3.78 3.17
N TYR A 440 -16.86 3.23 4.21
CA TYR A 440 -15.39 3.26 4.29
C TYR A 440 -14.76 2.40 3.18
N ALA A 441 -15.34 1.26 2.81
CA ALA A 441 -14.90 0.45 1.68
C ALA A 441 -14.90 1.26 0.37
N LEU A 442 -15.95 2.06 0.13
CA LEU A 442 -16.01 2.98 -1.00
C LEU A 442 -14.83 3.96 -1.00
N SER A 443 -14.49 4.54 0.16
CA SER A 443 -13.33 5.46 0.26
C SER A 443 -12.00 4.80 -0.10
N HIS A 444 -11.77 3.56 0.35
CA HIS A 444 -10.53 2.82 0.07
C HIS A 444 -10.41 2.44 -1.42
N VAL A 445 -11.49 1.97 -2.05
CA VAL A 445 -11.44 1.57 -3.46
C VAL A 445 -11.30 2.78 -4.38
N VAL A 446 -11.94 3.92 -4.09
CA VAL A 446 -11.79 5.17 -4.86
C VAL A 446 -10.34 5.64 -4.86
N ASN A 447 -9.72 5.76 -3.68
CA ASN A 447 -8.31 6.16 -3.55
C ASN A 447 -7.36 5.18 -4.25
N SER A 448 -7.69 3.90 -4.30
CA SER A 448 -6.88 2.86 -4.97
C SER A 448 -7.07 2.88 -6.50
N TYR A 449 -8.29 3.14 -6.97
CA TYR A 449 -8.64 3.25 -8.39
C TYR A 449 -7.99 4.47 -9.04
N HIS A 450 -8.11 5.64 -8.40
CA HIS A 450 -7.56 6.89 -8.95
C HIS A 450 -6.02 6.85 -9.09
N LYS A 451 -5.32 6.11 -8.21
CA LYS A 451 -3.86 5.89 -8.31
C LYS A 451 -3.43 5.09 -9.55
N THR A 452 -4.33 4.35 -10.19
CA THR A 452 -4.07 3.64 -11.46
C THR A 452 -4.76 4.26 -12.66
N HIS A 453 -5.84 5.01 -12.44
CA HIS A 453 -6.60 5.74 -13.44
C HIS A 453 -6.68 7.22 -12.99
N PRO A 454 -5.61 8.02 -13.18
CA PRO A 454 -5.51 9.40 -12.67
C PRO A 454 -6.32 10.42 -13.49
N THR A 455 -7.10 9.95 -14.46
CA THR A 455 -8.02 10.74 -15.25
C THR A 455 -9.42 10.60 -14.67
N GLU A 456 -10.21 11.67 -14.77
CA GLU A 456 -11.64 11.65 -14.49
C GLU A 456 -12.36 10.49 -15.22
N THR A 457 -13.33 9.88 -14.56
CA THR A 457 -14.21 8.85 -15.13
C THR A 457 -15.63 9.07 -14.61
N GLN A 458 -16.63 8.66 -15.39
CA GLN A 458 -18.04 8.79 -14.99
C GLN A 458 -18.32 8.09 -13.64
N ASP A 459 -17.76 6.90 -13.43
CA ASP A 459 -17.89 6.17 -12.15
C ASP A 459 -17.41 6.99 -10.94
N LEU A 460 -16.34 7.79 -11.11
CA LEU A 460 -15.81 8.67 -10.05
C LEU A 460 -16.66 9.94 -9.87
N LEU A 461 -17.18 10.52 -10.95
CA LEU A 461 -18.09 11.67 -10.89
C LEU A 461 -19.42 11.30 -10.23
N ASP A 462 -19.99 10.13 -10.55
CA ASP A 462 -21.22 9.64 -9.94
C ASP A 462 -21.07 9.43 -8.42
N ILE A 463 -19.88 9.01 -7.97
CA ILE A 463 -19.54 8.92 -6.55
C ILE A 463 -19.42 10.31 -5.92
N ALA A 464 -18.74 11.27 -6.56
CA ALA A 464 -18.62 12.63 -6.06
C ALA A 464 -19.98 13.33 -5.91
N ASN A 465 -20.84 13.22 -6.92
CA ASN A 465 -22.21 13.72 -6.93
C ASN A 465 -23.03 13.09 -5.80
N TYR A 466 -22.96 11.76 -5.63
CA TYR A 466 -23.65 11.06 -4.54
C TYR A 466 -23.22 11.55 -3.16
N LEU A 467 -21.93 11.78 -2.93
CA LEU A 467 -21.41 12.31 -1.66
C LEU A 467 -21.91 13.73 -1.40
N GLU A 468 -21.91 14.60 -2.42
CA GLU A 468 -22.45 15.96 -2.34
C GLU A 468 -23.97 15.96 -2.05
N GLU A 469 -24.75 15.09 -2.70
CA GLU A 469 -26.17 14.87 -2.41
C GLU A 469 -26.42 14.45 -0.94
N GLN A 470 -25.55 13.62 -0.35
CA GLN A 470 -25.74 13.15 1.02
C GLN A 470 -25.41 14.22 2.08
N ILE A 471 -24.48 15.14 1.81
CA ILE A 471 -24.17 16.27 2.72
C ILE A 471 -25.02 17.52 2.45
N GLN A 472 -25.62 17.64 1.27
CA GLN A 472 -26.35 18.83 0.83
C GLN A 472 -25.47 20.10 0.89
N ASN A 473 -26.07 21.29 0.87
CA ASN A 473 -25.30 22.54 0.91
C ASN A 473 -24.94 23.02 2.32
N ASP A 474 -25.53 22.46 3.38
CA ASP A 474 -25.36 22.94 4.77
C ASP A 474 -25.37 21.83 5.84
N CYS A 475 -25.25 20.55 5.44
CA CYS A 475 -25.12 19.39 6.32
C CYS A 475 -26.27 19.22 7.35
N THR A 476 -27.50 19.61 7.00
CA THR A 476 -28.70 19.48 7.85
C THR A 476 -29.47 18.16 7.66
N GLY A 477 -28.80 17.10 7.18
CA GLY A 477 -29.39 15.77 7.00
C GLY A 477 -29.49 14.97 8.31
N ASP A 478 -29.62 13.65 8.18
CA ASP A 478 -29.50 12.73 9.33
C ASP A 478 -28.10 12.83 9.94
N GLU A 479 -28.01 13.16 11.23
CA GLU A 479 -26.73 13.49 11.88
C GLU A 479 -25.74 12.31 11.88
N ASP A 480 -26.18 11.11 12.27
CA ASP A 480 -25.32 9.91 12.33
C ASP A 480 -24.80 9.53 10.92
N TYR A 481 -25.61 9.73 9.87
CA TYR A 481 -25.24 9.48 8.48
C TYR A 481 -24.37 10.59 7.88
N THR A 482 -24.65 11.86 8.16
CA THR A 482 -23.85 13.00 7.68
C THR A 482 -22.45 13.01 8.31
N ASP A 483 -22.29 12.66 9.59
CA ASP A 483 -20.97 12.43 10.23
C ASP A 483 -20.17 11.35 9.47
N LEU A 484 -20.82 10.21 9.18
CA LEU A 484 -20.20 9.13 8.40
C LEU A 484 -19.78 9.56 7.00
N ILE A 485 -20.63 10.29 6.27
CA ILE A 485 -20.29 10.77 4.92
C ILE A 485 -19.14 11.77 4.96
N LEU A 486 -19.12 12.72 5.91
CA LEU A 486 -18.01 13.68 6.05
C LEU A 486 -16.67 12.98 6.38
N ARG A 487 -16.69 11.93 7.22
CA ARG A 487 -15.51 11.08 7.48
C ARG A 487 -15.02 10.39 6.23
N VAL A 488 -15.94 9.87 5.42
CA VAL A 488 -15.70 9.17 4.15
C VAL A 488 -15.15 10.13 3.08
N ILE A 489 -15.71 11.34 2.96
CA ILE A 489 -15.17 12.43 2.12
C ILE A 489 -13.73 12.74 2.52
N GLY A 490 -13.43 12.87 3.82
CA GLY A 490 -12.07 13.16 4.28
C GLY A 490 -11.06 12.04 4.11
N ASN A 491 -11.47 10.80 3.84
CA ASN A 491 -10.57 9.76 3.34
C ASN A 491 -10.28 9.98 1.86
N MET A 492 -11.29 10.33 1.07
CA MET A 492 -11.17 10.56 -0.39
C MET A 492 -10.68 11.97 -0.76
N GLY A 493 -10.41 12.86 0.21
CA GLY A 493 -10.26 14.30 -0.01
C GLY A 493 -9.35 14.69 -1.18
N GLN A 494 -8.15 14.12 -1.26
CA GLN A 494 -7.20 14.39 -2.35
C GLN A 494 -7.74 13.98 -3.72
N THR A 495 -8.41 12.82 -3.79
CA THR A 495 -9.00 12.30 -5.04
C THR A 495 -10.21 13.15 -5.45
N MET A 496 -11.08 13.50 -4.49
CA MET A 496 -12.26 14.32 -4.77
C MET A 496 -11.90 15.73 -5.21
N GLU A 497 -10.90 16.37 -4.60
CA GLU A 497 -10.43 17.70 -5.03
C GLU A 497 -9.85 17.70 -6.44
N GLN A 498 -9.23 16.59 -6.88
CA GLN A 498 -8.71 16.43 -8.24
C GLN A 498 -9.83 16.19 -9.28
N LEU A 499 -11.02 15.76 -8.86
CA LEU A 499 -12.18 15.50 -9.70
C LEU A 499 -13.14 16.69 -9.78
N THR A 500 -13.51 17.29 -8.63
CA THR A 500 -14.45 18.41 -8.61
C THR A 500 -14.22 19.36 -7.42
N PRO A 501 -14.24 20.69 -7.64
CA PRO A 501 -14.19 21.67 -6.57
C PRO A 501 -15.53 21.82 -5.82
N THR A 502 -16.65 21.31 -6.36
CA THR A 502 -17.99 21.51 -5.78
C THR A 502 -18.10 20.92 -4.37
N LEU A 503 -17.67 19.66 -4.21
CA LEU A 503 -17.71 18.95 -2.93
C LEU A 503 -16.92 19.71 -1.84
N LYS A 504 -15.77 20.29 -2.19
CA LYS A 504 -14.95 21.10 -1.27
C LYS A 504 -15.69 22.37 -0.85
N SER A 505 -16.31 23.07 -1.80
CA SER A 505 -17.17 24.24 -1.52
C SER A 505 -18.33 23.88 -0.59
N SER A 506 -18.99 22.74 -0.81
CA SER A 506 -20.10 22.28 0.01
C SER A 506 -19.66 21.87 1.43
N VAL A 507 -18.48 21.27 1.60
CA VAL A 507 -17.85 21.08 2.92
C VAL A 507 -17.58 22.42 3.63
N LEU A 508 -17.04 23.44 2.92
CA LEU A 508 -16.79 24.77 3.51
C LEU A 508 -18.08 25.46 3.96
N LYS A 509 -19.20 25.29 3.24
CA LYS A 509 -20.51 25.79 3.66
C LYS A 509 -20.96 25.13 4.97
N CYS A 510 -20.73 23.84 5.15
CA CYS A 510 -21.04 23.14 6.41
C CYS A 510 -20.22 23.63 7.61
N ILE A 511 -18.97 24.09 7.40
CA ILE A 511 -18.13 24.69 8.46
C ILE A 511 -18.67 26.09 8.86
N LYS A 512 -19.04 26.89 7.84
CA LYS A 512 -19.60 28.26 7.97
C LYS A 512 -21.02 28.26 8.57
N SER A 513 -21.82 27.22 8.31
CA SER A 513 -23.22 27.13 8.74
C SER A 513 -23.34 26.93 10.25
N THR A 514 -24.26 27.67 10.88
CA THR A 514 -24.64 27.51 12.30
C THR A 514 -25.79 26.52 12.52
N LYS A 515 -26.43 26.03 11.45
CA LYS A 515 -27.54 25.05 11.51
C LYS A 515 -27.11 23.64 11.93
N PRO A 516 -26.06 23.03 11.36
CA PRO A 516 -25.66 21.67 11.74
C PRO A 516 -25.07 21.66 13.15
N SER A 517 -25.13 20.52 13.82
CA SER A 517 -24.59 20.38 15.17
C SER A 517 -23.07 20.58 15.20
N LEU A 518 -22.55 20.88 16.40
CA LEU A 518 -21.12 21.00 16.67
C LEU A 518 -20.32 19.78 16.18
N LEU A 519 -20.91 18.59 16.28
CA LEU A 519 -20.32 17.33 15.82
C LEU A 519 -20.13 17.32 14.30
N ILE A 520 -21.16 17.70 13.55
CA ILE A 520 -21.13 17.79 12.09
C ILE A 520 -20.18 18.91 11.63
N GLN A 521 -20.16 20.06 12.31
CA GLN A 521 -19.21 21.14 12.01
C GLN A 521 -17.76 20.69 12.18
N LYS A 522 -17.45 19.94 13.26
CA LYS A 522 -16.12 19.34 13.47
C LYS A 522 -15.80 18.27 12.44
N ALA A 523 -16.76 17.41 12.08
CA ALA A 523 -16.60 16.41 11.02
C ALA A 523 -16.31 17.07 9.65
N ALA A 524 -16.95 18.20 9.35
CA ALA A 524 -16.70 18.98 8.13
C ALA A 524 -15.30 19.61 8.12
N ILE A 525 -14.81 20.16 9.24
CA ILE A 525 -13.41 20.59 9.36
C ILE A 525 -12.47 19.40 9.10
N GLN A 526 -12.73 18.25 9.72
CA GLN A 526 -11.95 17.02 9.55
C GLN A 526 -12.06 16.39 8.15
N ALA A 527 -13.05 16.77 7.33
CA ALA A 527 -13.16 16.34 5.94
C ALA A 527 -12.07 16.98 5.05
N LEU A 528 -11.54 18.15 5.43
CA LEU A 528 -10.44 18.82 4.72
C LEU A 528 -9.06 18.17 4.95
N ARG A 529 -8.95 17.15 5.81
CA ARG A 529 -7.66 16.56 6.26
C ARG A 529 -6.76 15.99 5.14
N LYS A 530 -7.31 15.75 3.94
CA LYS A 530 -6.58 15.28 2.75
C LYS A 530 -6.69 16.19 1.54
N MET A 531 -7.37 17.32 1.68
CA MET A 531 -7.41 18.35 0.66
C MET A 531 -6.25 19.32 0.87
N GLU A 532 -5.84 19.99 -0.20
CA GLU A 532 -4.96 21.15 -0.20
C GLU A 532 -5.70 22.33 0.47
N LEU A 533 -5.00 23.17 1.24
CA LEU A 533 -5.58 24.35 1.87
C LEU A 533 -5.04 25.60 1.15
N LYS A 534 -5.90 26.24 0.37
CA LYS A 534 -5.66 27.49 -0.38
C LYS A 534 -6.24 28.66 0.41
N ASP A 535 -6.02 29.88 -0.07
CA ASP A 535 -6.38 31.13 0.59
C ASP A 535 -7.86 31.18 1.06
N GLU A 536 -8.82 30.65 0.28
CA GLU A 536 -10.22 30.56 0.76
C GLU A 536 -10.32 29.66 1.98
N GLU A 537 -9.79 28.44 1.94
CA GLU A 537 -9.93 27.49 3.05
C GLU A 537 -9.15 27.94 4.28
N GLN A 538 -7.96 28.51 4.10
CA GLN A 538 -7.18 29.11 5.18
C GLN A 538 -7.98 30.23 5.85
N GLY A 539 -8.56 31.15 5.07
CA GLY A 539 -9.43 32.21 5.59
C GLY A 539 -10.66 31.68 6.34
N VAL A 540 -11.32 30.63 5.86
CA VAL A 540 -12.47 30.01 6.54
C VAL A 540 -12.06 29.37 7.87
N LEU A 541 -10.94 28.66 7.91
CA LEU A 541 -10.42 28.03 9.12
C LEU A 541 -9.95 29.08 10.13
N LEU A 542 -9.27 30.13 9.68
CA LEU A 542 -8.84 31.24 10.53
C LEU A 542 -10.04 31.97 11.14
N GLN A 543 -11.03 32.37 10.34
CA GLN A 543 -12.24 33.01 10.86
C GLN A 543 -13.02 32.09 11.83
N THR A 544 -13.05 30.78 11.57
CA THR A 544 -13.65 29.80 12.50
C THR A 544 -12.86 29.67 13.81
N PHE A 545 -11.54 29.82 13.78
CA PHE A 545 -10.71 29.86 15.00
C PHE A 545 -10.86 31.19 15.76
N LEU A 546 -11.02 32.32 15.07
CA LEU A 546 -11.10 33.65 15.67
C LEU A 546 -12.50 34.01 16.19
N ASP A 547 -13.55 33.31 15.76
CA ASP A 547 -14.91 33.49 16.29
C ASP A 547 -14.99 33.09 17.77
N GLY A 548 -14.92 34.09 18.66
CA GLY A 548 -15.05 33.92 20.11
C GLY A 548 -16.42 33.45 20.58
N ALA A 549 -17.46 33.47 19.75
CA ALA A 549 -18.77 32.90 20.06
C ALA A 549 -18.86 31.39 19.72
N SER A 550 -17.96 30.87 18.88
CA SER A 550 -17.91 29.44 18.56
C SER A 550 -17.37 28.60 19.73
N PRO A 551 -17.88 27.37 19.92
CA PRO A 551 -17.35 26.43 20.92
C PRO A 551 -15.84 26.17 20.78
N GLY A 552 -15.14 26.08 21.90
CA GLY A 552 -13.67 26.00 21.93
C GLY A 552 -13.10 24.80 21.17
N ASP A 553 -13.79 23.67 21.16
CA ASP A 553 -13.44 22.47 20.40
C ASP A 553 -13.58 22.66 18.87
N LYS A 554 -14.61 23.37 18.39
CA LYS A 554 -14.70 23.80 16.98
C LYS A 554 -13.52 24.68 16.60
N ARG A 555 -13.21 25.68 17.45
CA ARG A 555 -12.10 26.63 17.24
C ARG A 555 -10.76 25.88 17.18
N LEU A 556 -10.52 24.95 18.11
CA LEU A 556 -9.30 24.13 18.13
C LEU A 556 -9.20 23.14 16.96
N ALA A 557 -10.32 22.56 16.51
CA ALA A 557 -10.34 21.74 15.30
C ALA A 557 -9.95 22.56 14.06
N ALA A 558 -10.45 23.79 13.93
CA ALA A 558 -10.11 24.69 12.82
C ALA A 558 -8.64 25.12 12.88
N TYR A 559 -8.14 25.49 14.06
CA TYR A 559 -6.73 25.79 14.31
C TYR A 559 -5.80 24.64 13.90
N LEU A 560 -6.07 23.41 14.37
CA LEU A 560 -5.24 22.24 14.03
C LEU A 560 -5.26 21.93 12.53
N MET A 561 -6.38 22.18 11.84
CA MET A 561 -6.46 22.01 10.39
C MET A 561 -5.62 23.06 9.65
N LEU A 562 -5.72 24.33 10.05
CA LEU A 562 -4.97 25.45 9.48
C LEU A 562 -3.45 25.28 9.67
N MET A 563 -3.03 24.87 10.87
CA MET A 563 -1.62 24.66 11.24
C MET A 563 -0.89 23.55 10.44
N ARG A 564 -1.59 22.80 9.57
CA ARG A 564 -0.96 21.85 8.64
C ARG A 564 -0.12 22.55 7.56
N THR A 565 -0.61 23.67 7.03
CA THR A 565 0.02 24.48 5.97
C THR A 565 -0.36 25.96 6.12
N PRO A 566 0.03 26.62 7.23
CA PRO A 566 -0.37 27.99 7.51
C PRO A 566 0.53 28.99 6.76
N SER A 567 -0.05 30.13 6.37
CA SER A 567 0.70 31.28 5.85
C SER A 567 1.36 32.07 6.98
N GLN A 568 2.29 32.97 6.63
CA GLN A 568 2.86 33.91 7.60
C GLN A 568 1.78 34.82 8.21
N SER A 569 0.74 35.17 7.45
CA SER A 569 -0.37 36.00 7.93
C SER A 569 -1.16 35.27 9.02
N ASP A 570 -1.54 34.02 8.77
CA ASP A 570 -2.28 33.19 9.74
C ASP A 570 -1.53 33.07 11.07
N ILE A 571 -0.24 32.73 11.00
CA ILE A 571 0.62 32.58 12.19
C ILE A 571 0.75 33.90 12.95
N SER A 572 0.88 35.02 12.24
CA SER A 572 1.01 36.35 12.85
C SER A 572 -0.28 36.77 13.56
N GLU A 573 -1.44 36.57 12.94
CA GLU A 573 -2.75 36.90 13.53
C GLU A 573 -3.07 36.01 14.74
N ILE A 574 -2.81 34.70 14.66
CA ILE A 574 -2.94 33.77 15.79
C ILE A 574 -2.07 34.23 16.97
N ILE A 575 -0.80 34.57 16.75
CA ILE A 575 0.14 34.95 17.81
C ILE A 575 -0.14 36.35 18.39
N GLN A 576 -0.67 37.29 17.61
CA GLN A 576 -1.08 38.61 18.10
C GLN A 576 -2.35 38.54 18.95
N LEU A 577 -3.28 37.63 18.64
CA LEU A 577 -4.55 37.50 19.36
C LEU A 577 -4.49 36.54 20.54
N LEU A 578 -3.56 35.59 20.57
CA LEU A 578 -3.39 34.62 21.66
C LEU A 578 -3.30 35.23 23.08
N PRO A 579 -2.59 36.36 23.34
CA PRO A 579 -2.59 37.02 24.65
C PRO A 579 -3.95 37.59 25.07
N ARG A 580 -4.85 37.86 24.10
CA ARG A 580 -6.19 38.44 24.29
C ARG A 580 -7.30 37.38 24.33
N GLU A 581 -6.98 36.11 24.08
CA GLU A 581 -7.92 35.00 24.14
C GLU A 581 -8.61 34.94 25.53
N GLN A 582 -9.93 34.76 25.53
CA GLN A 582 -10.72 34.69 26.77
C GLN A 582 -11.01 33.23 27.18
N ASN A 583 -11.02 32.31 26.22
CA ASN A 583 -11.19 30.89 26.49
C ASN A 583 -9.83 30.28 26.88
N GLU A 584 -9.62 30.08 28.19
CA GLU A 584 -8.37 29.51 28.71
C GLU A 584 -8.05 28.11 28.17
N GLN A 585 -9.06 27.32 27.76
CA GLN A 585 -8.82 26.03 27.11
C GLN A 585 -8.15 26.23 25.74
N VAL A 586 -8.69 27.14 24.92
CA VAL A 586 -8.11 27.49 23.62
C VAL A 586 -6.70 28.08 23.80
N LYS A 587 -6.53 29.01 24.75
CA LYS A 587 -5.24 29.69 25.03
C LYS A 587 -4.13 28.71 25.38
N ASN A 588 -4.38 27.82 26.35
CA ASN A 588 -3.38 26.85 26.81
C ASN A 588 -3.03 25.81 25.73
N PHE A 589 -4.02 25.38 24.94
CA PHE A 589 -3.78 24.45 23.84
C PHE A 589 -2.90 25.06 22.76
N VAL A 590 -3.27 26.24 22.26
CA VAL A 590 -2.52 26.93 21.19
C VAL A 590 -1.10 27.27 21.65
N ALA A 591 -0.95 27.80 22.87
CA ALA A 591 0.37 28.13 23.43
C ALA A 591 1.28 26.90 23.58
N SER A 592 0.74 25.76 24.04
CA SER A 592 1.51 24.52 24.18
C SER A 592 1.87 23.91 22.83
N HIS A 593 0.98 23.96 21.83
CA HIS A 593 1.27 23.50 20.48
C HIS A 593 2.38 24.34 19.82
N ILE A 594 2.32 25.66 19.92
CA ILE A 594 3.37 26.55 19.39
C ILE A 594 4.72 26.30 20.08
N ALA A 595 4.73 26.13 21.40
CA ALA A 595 5.95 25.77 22.14
C ALA A 595 6.53 24.41 21.69
N ASN A 596 5.69 23.43 21.42
CA ASN A 596 6.11 22.11 20.94
C ASN A 596 6.64 22.16 19.50
N ILE A 597 6.04 22.97 18.62
CA ILE A 597 6.58 23.25 17.27
C ILE A 597 8.00 23.79 17.38
N LEU A 598 8.23 24.81 18.21
CA LEU A 598 9.56 25.42 18.41
C LEU A 598 10.61 24.43 18.92
N ASN A 599 10.21 23.51 19.80
CA ASN A 599 11.08 22.49 20.39
C ASN A 599 11.24 21.22 19.53
N SER A 600 10.51 21.07 18.42
CA SER A 600 10.50 19.85 17.60
C SER A 600 11.87 19.49 17.00
N GLU A 601 12.24 18.21 17.03
CA GLU A 601 13.39 17.62 16.31
C GLU A 601 12.95 16.86 15.04
N GLU A 602 11.68 16.99 14.64
CA GLU A 602 11.15 16.38 13.42
C GLU A 602 11.84 16.92 12.16
N LEU A 603 12.09 16.04 11.18
CA LEU A 603 12.62 16.45 9.88
C LEU A 603 11.57 17.31 9.14
N TYR A 604 12.04 18.29 8.37
CA TYR A 604 11.21 19.23 7.59
C TYR A 604 10.35 20.24 8.39
N ILE A 605 10.38 20.25 9.73
CA ILE A 605 9.63 21.22 10.55
C ILE A 605 10.18 22.67 10.52
N GLN A 606 11.33 22.90 9.88
CA GLN A 606 12.09 24.16 10.02
C GLN A 606 11.38 25.37 9.42
N ASP A 607 10.59 25.18 8.35
CA ASP A 607 9.84 26.28 7.72
C ASP A 607 8.77 26.79 8.68
N LEU A 608 7.94 25.89 9.24
CA LEU A 608 6.93 26.24 10.25
C LEU A 608 7.56 26.84 11.52
N LYS A 609 8.71 26.32 11.98
CA LYS A 609 9.48 26.96 13.07
C LYS A 609 9.90 28.38 12.73
N THR A 610 10.24 28.65 11.48
CA THR A 610 10.66 29.99 11.04
C THR A 610 9.47 30.93 11.08
N LEU A 611 8.33 30.57 10.47
CA LEU A 611 7.10 31.39 10.50
C LEU A 611 6.71 31.79 11.94
N VAL A 612 6.72 30.80 12.85
CA VAL A 612 6.41 30.99 14.28
C VAL A 612 7.44 31.89 14.97
N LYS A 613 8.74 31.72 14.72
CA LYS A 613 9.79 32.57 15.30
C LYS A 613 9.69 34.03 14.83
N GLU A 614 9.28 34.25 13.58
CA GLU A 614 9.13 35.61 13.05
C GLU A 614 7.92 36.32 13.66
N ALA A 615 6.78 35.65 13.76
CA ALA A 615 5.59 36.18 14.42
C ALA A 615 5.79 36.40 15.95
N LEU A 616 6.65 35.62 16.60
CA LEU A 616 7.02 35.81 18.01
C LEU A 616 8.06 36.92 18.26
N ARG A 617 8.56 37.63 17.24
CA ARG A 617 9.49 38.76 17.48
C ARG A 617 8.84 39.91 18.26
N GLU A 618 7.53 40.08 18.11
CA GLU A 618 6.76 41.20 18.69
C GLU A 618 5.72 40.74 19.73
N SER A 619 5.73 39.45 20.12
CA SER A 619 4.76 38.85 21.04
C SER A 619 5.44 37.82 21.96
N GLN A 620 4.76 37.42 23.03
CA GLN A 620 5.22 36.37 23.94
C GLN A 620 4.13 35.30 24.11
N LEU A 621 4.54 34.04 24.21
CA LEU A 621 3.61 32.95 24.54
C LEU A 621 3.12 33.12 25.99
N PRO A 622 1.82 32.93 26.25
CA PRO A 622 1.29 33.01 27.61
C PRO A 622 1.80 31.84 28.47
N THR A 623 1.93 32.07 29.77
CA THR A 623 2.32 31.05 30.74
C THR A 623 1.29 29.92 30.78
N LEU A 624 1.75 28.68 30.58
CA LEU A 624 0.87 27.51 30.61
C LEU A 624 0.39 27.22 32.03
N MET A 625 -0.92 26.97 32.15
CA MET A 625 -1.62 26.65 33.39
C MET A 625 -1.51 25.14 33.74
N ASP A 626 -2.20 24.71 34.81
CA ASP A 626 -2.19 23.31 35.28
C ASP A 626 -2.71 22.36 34.19
N PHE A 627 -1.81 21.48 33.74
CA PHE A 627 -2.05 20.50 32.68
C PHE A 627 -3.18 19.50 32.98
N ARG A 628 -3.62 19.42 34.24
CA ARG A 628 -4.70 18.53 34.71
C ARG A 628 -6.11 19.10 34.49
N LYS A 629 -6.22 20.41 34.18
CA LYS A 629 -7.49 21.13 33.99
C LYS A 629 -7.57 21.89 32.67
N PHE A 630 -6.44 22.16 32.03
CA PHE A 630 -6.36 22.95 30.81
C PHE A 630 -5.85 22.14 29.63
N SER A 631 -6.49 22.37 28.48
CA SER A 631 -6.24 21.74 27.20
C SER A 631 -4.79 21.95 26.76
N ARG A 632 -4.18 20.89 26.22
CA ARG A 632 -2.73 20.86 25.99
C ARG A 632 -2.36 19.94 24.84
N ASN A 633 -1.46 20.42 24.00
CA ASN A 633 -0.70 19.60 23.07
C ASN A 633 0.58 19.11 23.76
N TYR A 634 0.90 17.84 23.54
CA TYR A 634 2.13 17.17 23.97
C TYR A 634 2.83 16.66 22.73
N GLN A 635 4.14 16.84 22.63
CA GLN A 635 4.90 16.33 21.50
C GLN A 635 6.27 15.84 21.97
N ILE A 636 6.63 14.64 21.53
CA ILE A 636 7.99 14.10 21.66
C ILE A 636 8.45 13.73 20.25
N SER A 637 9.54 14.32 19.82
CA SER A 637 10.11 14.15 18.49
C SER A 637 11.60 13.88 18.60
N LYS A 638 12.14 12.96 17.80
CA LYS A 638 13.57 12.71 17.67
C LYS A 638 13.96 12.48 16.21
N SER A 639 15.08 13.05 15.80
CA SER A 639 15.74 12.74 14.52
C SER A 639 17.08 12.03 14.75
N VAL A 640 17.41 11.11 13.84
CA VAL A 640 18.67 10.36 13.83
C VAL A 640 19.24 10.39 12.41
N SER A 641 20.44 10.94 12.27
CA SER A 641 21.24 10.85 11.06
C SER A 641 21.94 9.48 11.01
N LEU A 642 21.62 8.66 10.02
CA LEU A 642 22.16 7.32 9.87
C LEU A 642 23.26 7.31 8.79
N PRO A 643 24.50 6.87 9.06
CA PRO A 643 25.61 7.00 8.10
C PRO A 643 25.45 6.28 6.74
N SER A 644 24.48 5.37 6.62
CA SER A 644 24.17 4.63 5.39
C SER A 644 22.67 4.63 5.03
N LEU A 645 21.88 5.53 5.63
CA LEU A 645 20.46 5.70 5.35
C LEU A 645 20.15 7.20 5.26
N ASN A 646 19.09 7.60 4.57
CA ASN A 646 18.56 8.95 4.74
C ASN A 646 18.17 9.16 6.22
N SER A 647 18.33 10.38 6.73
CA SER A 647 17.97 10.71 8.12
C SER A 647 16.54 10.29 8.43
N ALA A 648 16.35 9.73 9.61
CA ALA A 648 15.05 9.29 10.10
C ALA A 648 14.55 10.24 11.19
N SER A 649 13.23 10.41 11.30
CA SER A 649 12.62 11.02 12.49
C SER A 649 11.32 10.35 12.87
N ALA A 650 11.08 10.26 14.17
CA ALA A 650 9.81 9.85 14.75
C ALA A 650 9.24 10.99 15.59
N LYS A 651 7.93 11.22 15.49
CA LYS A 651 7.16 12.14 16.32
C LYS A 651 5.99 11.37 16.92
N ILE A 652 5.79 11.52 18.23
CA ILE A 652 4.57 11.14 18.95
C ILE A 652 3.92 12.44 19.41
N GLU A 653 2.66 12.63 19.06
CA GLU A 653 1.86 13.81 19.34
C GLU A 653 0.60 13.40 20.10
N GLY A 654 0.28 14.12 21.17
CA GLY A 654 -0.90 13.89 22.01
C GLY A 654 -1.67 15.19 22.23
N ASN A 655 -2.96 15.22 21.88
CA ASN A 655 -3.85 16.35 22.17
C ASN A 655 -4.84 15.95 23.26
N LEU A 656 -4.94 16.76 24.31
CA LEU A 656 -6.02 16.70 25.30
C LEU A 656 -6.83 17.99 25.22
N ILE A 657 -8.15 17.88 25.02
CA ILE A 657 -9.07 19.02 24.98
C ILE A 657 -10.11 18.83 26.09
N PHE A 658 -10.20 19.82 26.98
CA PHE A 658 -11.11 19.89 28.11
C PHE A 658 -12.21 20.93 27.85
N ASP A 659 -13.39 20.69 28.41
CA ASP A 659 -14.43 21.71 28.56
C ASP A 659 -14.15 22.54 29.83
N PRO A 660 -14.40 23.86 29.89
CA PRO A 660 -14.25 24.64 31.11
C PRO A 660 -15.00 24.10 32.34
N ASN A 661 -16.07 23.33 32.15
CA ASN A 661 -16.92 22.80 33.21
C ASN A 661 -16.58 21.36 33.61
N ASN A 662 -15.71 20.68 32.84
CA ASN A 662 -15.43 19.25 33.02
C ASN A 662 -14.00 19.01 33.50
N TYR A 663 -13.83 18.02 34.36
CA TYR A 663 -12.54 17.61 34.89
C TYR A 663 -11.86 16.48 34.09
N LEU A 664 -12.58 15.88 33.14
CA LEU A 664 -12.03 14.95 32.15
C LEU A 664 -11.85 15.64 30.80
N PRO A 665 -10.87 15.20 29.99
CA PRO A 665 -10.77 15.65 28.61
C PRO A 665 -11.98 15.13 27.82
N LYS A 666 -12.72 16.06 27.21
CA LYS A 666 -13.80 15.77 26.26
C LYS A 666 -13.24 15.04 25.04
N GLU A 667 -12.03 15.40 24.61
CA GLU A 667 -11.34 14.76 23.49
C GLU A 667 -9.89 14.45 23.83
N SER A 668 -9.42 13.30 23.35
CA SER A 668 -8.04 12.86 23.45
C SER A 668 -7.61 12.27 22.11
N MET A 669 -6.47 12.70 21.58
CA MET A 669 -5.89 12.16 20.34
C MET A 669 -4.44 11.77 20.58
N LEU A 670 -4.02 10.62 20.04
CA LEU A 670 -2.64 10.16 20.00
C LEU A 670 -2.26 9.80 18.56
N LYS A 671 -1.23 10.46 18.01
CA LYS A 671 -0.72 10.26 16.66
C LYS A 671 0.78 9.94 16.69
N THR A 672 1.21 9.03 15.81
CA THR A 672 2.64 8.75 15.58
C THR A 672 2.99 8.97 14.11
N THR A 673 3.90 9.90 13.85
CA THR A 673 4.44 10.22 12.52
C THR A 673 5.86 9.65 12.39
N LEU A 674 6.16 9.00 11.27
CA LEU A 674 7.49 8.44 10.97
C LEU A 674 7.99 8.91 9.61
N THR A 675 9.24 9.36 9.58
CA THR A 675 10.02 9.68 8.36
C THR A 675 11.20 8.72 8.31
N VAL A 676 11.26 7.85 7.30
CA VAL A 676 12.32 6.83 7.13
C VAL A 676 12.61 6.56 5.66
N PHE A 677 13.81 6.04 5.37
CA PHE A 677 14.26 5.64 4.03
C PHE A 677 14.26 6.74 2.96
N GLY A 678 14.04 8.01 3.33
CA GLY A 678 13.87 9.13 2.39
C GLY A 678 12.45 9.27 1.83
N PHE A 679 11.48 8.53 2.37
CA PHE A 679 10.07 8.85 2.14
C PHE A 679 9.66 10.10 2.92
N ALA A 680 8.64 10.79 2.42
CA ALA A 680 7.96 11.83 3.16
C ALA A 680 7.41 11.30 4.51
N ALA A 681 7.21 12.21 5.47
CA ALA A 681 6.62 11.89 6.75
C ALA A 681 5.25 11.21 6.58
N ALA A 682 5.05 10.08 7.25
CA ALA A 682 3.81 9.31 7.20
C ALA A 682 3.25 9.08 8.61
N ASP A 683 1.97 9.41 8.81
CA ASP A 683 1.25 9.15 10.05
C ASP A 683 0.93 7.65 10.17
N LEU A 684 1.77 6.91 10.89
CA LEU A 684 1.66 5.45 11.06
C LEU A 684 0.31 5.06 11.63
N PHE A 685 -0.08 5.71 12.71
CA PHE A 685 -1.39 5.56 13.33
C PHE A 685 -1.83 6.86 14.00
N GLU A 686 -3.14 7.04 14.08
CA GLU A 686 -3.82 8.06 14.87
C GLU A 686 -5.01 7.41 15.57
N ILE A 687 -5.11 7.56 16.88
CA ILE A 687 -6.25 7.11 17.68
C ILE A 687 -6.87 8.35 18.32
N GLY A 688 -8.16 8.58 18.06
CA GLY A 688 -8.91 9.64 18.73
C GLY A 688 -10.06 9.08 19.54
N LEU A 689 -10.27 9.65 20.72
CA LEU A 689 -11.34 9.38 21.65
C LEU A 689 -12.10 10.69 21.90
N GLU A 690 -13.42 10.65 21.83
CA GLU A 690 -14.31 11.75 22.18
C GLU A 690 -15.36 11.21 23.17
N GLY A 691 -15.58 11.92 24.28
CA GLY A 691 -16.43 11.49 25.38
C GLY A 691 -17.23 12.63 26.00
N LYS A 692 -18.44 12.35 26.46
CA LYS A 692 -19.31 13.30 27.18
C LYS A 692 -20.13 12.56 28.25
N GLY A 693 -20.29 13.17 29.42
CA GLY A 693 -21.21 12.67 30.46
C GLY A 693 -20.67 11.47 31.25
N PHE A 694 -19.36 11.26 31.24
CA PHE A 694 -18.73 10.24 32.08
C PHE A 694 -18.57 10.71 33.53
N GLU A 695 -18.33 11.99 33.72
CA GLU A 695 -18.07 12.66 34.98
C GLU A 695 -19.14 12.35 36.04
N PRO A 696 -20.46 12.40 35.74
CA PRO A 696 -21.47 12.13 36.76
C PRO A 696 -21.64 10.64 37.05
N THR A 697 -21.31 9.76 36.09
CA THR A 697 -21.27 8.30 36.31
C THR A 697 -20.07 7.94 37.19
N LEU A 698 -18.92 8.55 36.95
CA LEU A 698 -17.70 8.36 37.73
C LEU A 698 -17.80 8.98 39.12
N GLU A 699 -18.52 10.09 39.28
CA GLU A 699 -18.82 10.68 40.58
C GLU A 699 -19.79 9.80 41.40
N ALA A 700 -20.86 9.31 40.76
CA ALA A 700 -21.80 8.38 41.39
C ALA A 700 -21.19 7.01 41.71
N LEU A 701 -20.11 6.61 41.04
CA LEU A 701 -19.37 5.37 41.33
C LEU A 701 -18.20 5.57 42.31
N PHE A 702 -17.40 6.63 42.18
CA PHE A 702 -16.09 6.76 42.84
C PHE A 702 -15.87 8.11 43.54
N GLY A 703 -16.81 9.05 43.46
CA GLY A 703 -16.79 10.29 44.23
C GLY A 703 -16.98 10.04 45.74
N LYS A 704 -16.78 11.06 46.57
CA LYS A 704 -16.80 10.95 48.05
C LYS A 704 -18.13 10.46 48.67
N GLN A 705 -19.20 10.41 47.87
CA GLN A 705 -20.54 9.91 48.24
C GLN A 705 -21.05 8.86 47.22
N GLY A 706 -20.17 8.37 46.34
CA GLY A 706 -20.51 7.39 45.32
C GLY A 706 -20.68 5.97 45.87
N PHE A 707 -20.84 5.01 44.96
CA PHE A 707 -21.09 3.60 45.30
C PHE A 707 -19.87 2.85 45.84
N PHE A 708 -18.68 3.18 45.34
CA PHE A 708 -17.37 2.58 45.63
C PHE A 708 -16.33 3.63 46.09
N PRO A 709 -16.62 4.49 47.09
CA PRO A 709 -15.69 5.55 47.50
C PRO A 709 -14.39 4.93 48.06
N ASP A 710 -14.53 3.86 48.84
CA ASP A 710 -13.40 3.12 49.41
C ASP A 710 -12.62 2.29 48.40
N SER A 711 -13.11 2.06 47.18
CA SER A 711 -12.34 1.27 46.20
C SER A 711 -11.13 2.04 45.68
N VAL A 712 -11.19 3.38 45.64
CA VAL A 712 -10.04 4.23 45.33
C VAL A 712 -9.02 4.19 46.49
N ASN A 713 -9.51 4.32 47.73
CA ASN A 713 -8.68 4.19 48.95
C ASN A 713 -8.08 2.78 49.11
N LYS A 714 -8.81 1.71 48.76
CA LYS A 714 -8.32 0.33 48.82
C LYS A 714 -7.37 0.01 47.66
N ALA A 715 -7.56 0.59 46.47
CA ALA A 715 -6.59 0.49 45.38
C ALA A 715 -5.25 1.15 45.78
N LEU A 716 -5.29 2.32 46.43
CA LEU A 716 -4.12 2.94 47.07
C LEU A 716 -3.49 2.02 48.15
N TYR A 717 -4.31 1.39 48.98
CA TYR A 717 -3.87 0.52 50.07
C TYR A 717 -3.23 -0.79 49.59
N TRP A 718 -3.74 -1.40 48.52
CA TRP A 718 -3.23 -2.66 47.95
C TRP A 718 -1.83 -2.54 47.36
N VAL A 719 -1.37 -1.33 47.01
CA VAL A 719 0.03 -1.07 46.61
C VAL A 719 0.97 -0.83 47.81
N ASN A 720 0.46 -0.98 49.04
CA ASN A 720 1.25 -1.06 50.28
C ASN A 720 2.28 0.09 50.46
N GLY A 721 1.87 1.32 50.13
CA GLY A 721 2.71 2.51 50.21
C GLY A 721 3.66 2.76 49.02
N GLN A 722 3.65 1.92 47.98
CA GLN A 722 4.48 2.11 46.77
C GLN A 722 3.84 3.01 45.71
N VAL A 723 2.69 3.63 46.00
CA VAL A 723 2.05 4.59 45.08
C VAL A 723 2.93 5.83 44.97
N PRO A 724 3.46 6.19 43.77
CA PRO A 724 4.30 7.37 43.62
C PRO A 724 3.57 8.64 44.09
N ASP A 725 4.28 9.57 44.72
CA ASP A 725 3.67 10.75 45.36
C ASP A 725 2.82 11.59 44.38
N HIS A 726 3.18 11.62 43.09
CA HIS A 726 2.39 12.32 42.07
C HIS A 726 0.99 11.71 41.86
N VAL A 727 0.83 10.39 42.01
CA VAL A 727 -0.47 9.71 41.89
C VAL A 727 -1.30 9.95 43.16
N SER A 728 -0.67 9.83 44.33
CA SER A 728 -1.32 10.16 45.61
C SER A 728 -1.85 11.60 45.61
N LYS A 729 -1.02 12.55 45.17
CA LYS A 729 -1.39 13.97 45.05
C LYS A 729 -2.48 14.24 44.01
N VAL A 730 -2.55 13.47 42.92
CA VAL A 730 -3.67 13.59 41.97
C VAL A 730 -4.98 13.13 42.61
N LEU A 731 -4.96 12.08 43.43
CA LEU A 731 -6.16 11.60 44.12
C LEU A 731 -6.60 12.54 45.25
N GLU A 732 -5.65 13.14 45.97
CA GLU A 732 -5.89 14.25 46.91
C GLU A 732 -6.45 15.50 46.21
N ASP A 733 -5.78 16.03 45.19
CA ASP A 733 -6.17 17.30 44.52
C ASP A 733 -7.50 17.21 43.74
N HIS A 734 -7.86 16.02 43.24
CA HIS A 734 -8.94 15.85 42.26
C HIS A 734 -10.20 15.20 42.83
N PHE A 735 -10.04 14.18 43.68
CA PHE A 735 -11.16 13.50 44.34
C PHE A 735 -11.26 13.87 45.83
N GLY A 736 -10.25 14.54 46.38
CA GLY A 736 -10.25 15.02 47.78
C GLY A 736 -10.10 13.91 48.82
N TYR A 737 -9.51 12.77 48.45
CA TYR A 737 -9.20 11.68 49.39
C TYR A 737 -7.86 11.95 50.06
N THR A 738 -7.82 12.00 51.40
CA THR A 738 -6.56 12.09 52.16
C THR A 738 -6.13 10.71 52.68
N LYS A 739 -4.81 10.52 52.91
CA LYS A 739 -4.29 9.25 53.48
C LYS A 739 -4.90 8.86 54.84
N ASP A 740 -5.48 9.81 55.56
CA ASP A 740 -6.04 9.63 56.91
C ASP A 740 -7.58 9.47 56.94
N ASP A 741 -8.27 9.51 55.78
CA ASP A 741 -9.73 9.34 55.68
C ASP A 741 -10.19 7.89 55.95
N LYS A 742 -10.05 7.42 57.19
CA LYS A 742 -10.66 6.17 57.66
C LYS A 742 -12.14 6.37 57.95
N ARG A 743 -13.00 6.04 56.98
CA ARG A 743 -14.43 5.85 57.20
C ARG A 743 -14.74 4.39 57.51
N GLU A 744 -15.00 4.08 58.77
CA GLU A 744 -15.72 2.86 59.14
C GLU A 744 -17.22 3.13 58.93
N GLN A 745 -17.74 2.71 57.77
CA GLN A 745 -19.19 2.68 57.51
C GLN A 745 -19.72 1.25 57.60
N ASP A 746 -20.86 1.11 58.29
CA ASP A 746 -21.56 -0.15 58.48
C ASP A 746 -22.04 -0.72 57.14
N MET A 747 -21.36 -1.79 56.70
CA MET A 747 -21.25 -2.13 55.29
C MET A 747 -22.59 -2.53 54.65
N VAL A 748 -23.51 -3.12 55.43
CA VAL A 748 -24.81 -3.60 54.91
C VAL A 748 -25.79 -2.44 54.69
N ASN A 749 -25.92 -1.55 55.69
CA ASN A 749 -26.79 -0.37 55.61
C ASN A 749 -26.26 0.66 54.59
N GLY A 750 -24.93 0.82 54.52
CA GLY A 750 -24.28 1.67 53.53
C GLY A 750 -24.51 1.19 52.09
N ILE A 751 -24.44 -0.12 51.82
CA ILE A 751 -24.66 -0.66 50.46
C ILE A 751 -26.09 -0.38 49.97
N MET A 752 -27.14 -0.58 50.78
CA MET A 752 -28.51 -0.29 50.32
C MET A 752 -28.72 1.19 49.99
N LEU A 753 -28.28 2.10 50.87
CA LEU A 753 -28.34 3.55 50.61
C LEU A 753 -27.52 3.94 49.37
N ASN A 754 -26.35 3.32 49.17
CA ASN A 754 -25.52 3.55 48.00
C ASN A 754 -26.17 2.99 46.71
N VAL A 755 -26.87 1.85 46.75
CA VAL A 755 -27.66 1.33 45.61
C VAL A 755 -28.78 2.31 45.26
N GLU A 756 -29.53 2.81 46.24
CA GLU A 756 -30.62 3.77 45.99
C GLU A 756 -30.10 5.10 45.43
N ASN A 757 -29.00 5.63 45.99
CA ASN A 757 -28.35 6.83 45.48
C ASN A 757 -27.78 6.62 44.07
N LEU A 758 -27.08 5.51 43.80
CA LEU A 758 -26.58 5.18 42.46
C LEU A 758 -27.73 5.06 41.44
N ILE A 759 -28.84 4.41 41.80
CA ILE A 759 -30.01 4.29 40.93
C ILE A 759 -30.67 5.66 40.69
N LYS A 760 -30.70 6.55 41.68
CA LYS A 760 -31.23 7.90 41.58
C LYS A 760 -30.33 8.79 40.70
N ASP A 761 -29.02 8.72 40.88
CA ASP A 761 -28.04 9.51 40.13
C ASP A 761 -27.92 9.05 38.67
N LEU A 762 -27.97 7.73 38.42
CA LEU A 762 -27.98 7.19 37.05
C LEU A 762 -29.32 7.38 36.31
N LYS A 763 -30.43 7.61 37.03
CA LYS A 763 -31.74 7.94 36.42
C LYS A 763 -31.97 9.42 36.17
N SER A 764 -31.20 10.30 36.82
CA SER A 764 -31.42 11.75 36.78
C SER A 764 -30.43 12.51 35.89
N LYS A 765 -29.49 11.81 35.24
CA LYS A 765 -28.40 12.41 34.46
C LYS A 765 -28.28 11.75 33.07
N ASP A 766 -27.71 12.49 32.12
CA ASP A 766 -27.53 12.03 30.74
C ASP A 766 -26.71 10.72 30.65
N VAL A 767 -27.08 9.85 29.71
CA VAL A 767 -26.33 8.61 29.43
C VAL A 767 -24.96 8.98 28.84
N PRO A 768 -23.84 8.42 29.34
CA PRO A 768 -22.51 8.73 28.80
C PRO A 768 -22.41 8.33 27.33
N GLU A 769 -21.80 9.20 26.52
CA GLU A 769 -21.46 8.95 25.13
C GLU A 769 -19.95 8.88 24.96
N ALA A 770 -19.46 7.87 24.24
CA ALA A 770 -18.09 7.82 23.73
C ALA A 770 -18.05 7.45 22.27
N ARG A 771 -17.08 8.01 21.55
CA ARG A 771 -16.70 7.69 20.17
C ARG A 771 -15.18 7.45 20.14
N ALA A 772 -14.74 6.45 19.39
CA ALA A 772 -13.33 6.13 19.19
C ALA A 772 -13.07 5.87 17.70
N TYR A 773 -12.05 6.50 17.11
CA TYR A 773 -11.64 6.24 15.72
C TYR A 773 -10.17 5.81 15.64
N LEU A 774 -9.86 5.07 14.57
CA LEU A 774 -8.50 4.65 14.24
C LEU A 774 -8.19 5.04 12.79
N ARG A 775 -7.07 5.75 12.61
CA ARG A 775 -6.45 5.98 11.30
C ARG A 775 -5.11 5.23 11.22
N ILE A 776 -4.78 4.71 10.05
CA ILE A 776 -3.49 4.08 9.75
C ILE A 776 -3.00 4.62 8.40
N LEU A 777 -1.74 5.08 8.33
CA LEU A 777 -1.17 5.73 7.13
C LEU A 777 -2.05 6.88 6.61
N GLY A 778 -2.61 7.66 7.54
CA GLY A 778 -3.56 8.74 7.28
C GLY A 778 -4.96 8.31 6.78
N GLU A 779 -5.24 7.03 6.54
CA GLU A 779 -6.58 6.53 6.20
C GLU A 779 -7.38 6.19 7.46
N GLU A 780 -8.57 6.77 7.63
CA GLU A 780 -9.49 6.37 8.71
C GLU A 780 -10.11 5.02 8.36
N LEU A 781 -9.91 4.02 9.23
CA LEU A 781 -10.40 2.66 9.01
C LEU A 781 -11.85 2.49 9.50
N GLY A 782 -12.26 3.31 10.46
CA GLY A 782 -13.59 3.30 11.02
C GLY A 782 -13.65 3.92 12.41
N PHE A 783 -14.86 3.97 12.96
CA PHE A 783 -15.11 4.41 14.34
C PHE A 783 -16.12 3.50 15.06
N ALA A 784 -15.91 3.36 16.37
CA ALA A 784 -16.80 2.69 17.31
C ALA A 784 -17.45 3.72 18.24
N ARG A 785 -18.67 3.42 18.70
CA ARG A 785 -19.43 4.19 19.70
C ARG A 785 -19.68 3.32 20.92
N LEU A 786 -19.86 3.92 22.10
CA LEU A 786 -20.15 3.16 23.34
C LEU A 786 -21.36 2.22 23.21
N ARG A 787 -22.40 2.63 22.44
CA ARG A 787 -23.57 1.79 22.12
C ARG A 787 -23.24 0.55 21.28
N ASP A 788 -22.19 0.58 20.46
CA ASP A 788 -21.77 -0.58 19.66
C ASP A 788 -21.15 -1.66 20.55
N LEU A 789 -20.50 -1.28 21.67
CA LEU A 789 -19.93 -2.22 22.64
C LEU A 789 -21.01 -2.99 23.42
N LYS A 790 -22.18 -2.40 23.65
CA LYS A 790 -23.33 -3.11 24.26
C LYS A 790 -23.79 -4.27 23.37
N PHE A 791 -23.98 -3.99 22.08
CA PHE A 791 -24.35 -4.99 21.07
C PHE A 791 -23.29 -6.11 20.92
N LEU A 792 -22.00 -5.75 20.96
CA LEU A 792 -20.92 -6.76 20.97
C LEU A 792 -20.92 -7.61 22.24
N GLY A 793 -21.19 -7.02 23.41
CA GLY A 793 -21.37 -7.75 24.67
C GLY A 793 -22.52 -8.75 24.59
N GLU A 794 -23.68 -8.33 24.09
CA GLU A 794 -24.84 -9.20 23.85
C GLU A 794 -24.50 -10.36 22.88
N LEU A 795 -23.80 -10.07 21.77
CA LEU A 795 -23.36 -11.09 20.80
C LEU A 795 -22.35 -12.10 21.38
N LEU A 796 -21.48 -11.67 22.28
CA LEU A 796 -20.55 -12.55 22.98
C LEU A 796 -21.30 -13.41 24.01
N LEU A 797 -22.24 -12.84 24.75
CA LEU A 797 -23.09 -13.55 25.72
C LEU A 797 -24.03 -14.58 25.07
N ILE A 798 -24.43 -14.37 23.81
CA ILE A 798 -25.22 -15.35 23.05
C ILE A 798 -24.46 -16.67 22.83
N ASN A 799 -23.12 -16.63 22.73
CA ASN A 799 -22.27 -17.81 22.52
C ASN A 799 -21.73 -18.44 23.83
N VAL A 800 -22.13 -17.92 25.00
CA VAL A 800 -21.81 -18.53 26.29
C VAL A 800 -22.76 -19.71 26.53
N PRO A 801 -22.28 -20.92 26.92
CA PRO A 801 -23.13 -22.05 27.27
C PRO A 801 -24.15 -21.67 28.36
N ASP A 802 -25.35 -22.25 28.33
CA ASP A 802 -26.41 -21.90 29.30
C ASP A 802 -26.01 -22.12 30.76
N SER A 803 -25.04 -22.99 31.05
CA SER A 803 -24.44 -23.21 32.38
C SER A 803 -23.59 -22.04 32.91
N LEU A 804 -23.26 -21.05 32.07
CA LEU A 804 -22.47 -19.86 32.40
C LEU A 804 -23.26 -18.55 32.19
N ARG A 805 -24.54 -18.63 31.80
CA ARG A 805 -25.44 -17.47 31.76
C ARG A 805 -25.94 -17.16 33.17
N ILE A 806 -25.37 -16.14 33.80
CA ILE A 806 -26.00 -15.49 34.96
C ILE A 806 -27.29 -14.82 34.45
N PRO A 807 -28.48 -15.11 35.00
CA PRO A 807 -29.75 -14.62 34.46
C PRO A 807 -29.94 -13.12 34.75
N ALA A 808 -29.47 -12.29 33.83
CA ALA A 808 -29.59 -10.84 33.87
C ALA A 808 -31.02 -10.34 33.52
N LEU A 809 -32.07 -10.89 34.16
CA LEU A 809 -33.44 -10.34 34.14
C LEU A 809 -34.38 -11.01 35.18
N GLN A 810 -33.94 -11.17 36.43
CA GLN A 810 -34.83 -11.57 37.52
C GLN A 810 -34.56 -10.84 38.86
N ILE A 811 -34.19 -9.56 38.79
CA ILE A 811 -34.16 -8.63 39.94
C ILE A 811 -35.27 -7.58 39.78
N ARG A 812 -36.50 -8.08 39.68
CA ARG A 812 -37.73 -7.40 40.08
C ARG A 812 -38.52 -8.43 40.89
N GLU A 813 -38.97 -8.02 42.07
CA GLU A 813 -39.88 -8.76 43.00
C GLU A 813 -39.32 -9.91 43.86
N GLY A 814 -38.07 -10.37 43.69
CA GLY A 814 -37.53 -11.50 44.49
C GLY A 814 -36.90 -11.18 45.86
N ALA A 815 -36.43 -9.96 46.12
CA ALA A 815 -35.42 -9.68 47.16
C ALA A 815 -35.93 -9.00 48.45
N CYS A 816 -37.25 -9.01 48.72
CA CYS A 816 -37.83 -8.34 49.90
C CYS A 816 -38.54 -9.29 50.90
N THR A 817 -38.39 -10.61 50.77
CA THR A 817 -39.18 -11.60 51.54
C THR A 817 -38.39 -12.69 52.26
N SER A 818 -37.06 -12.58 52.41
CA SER A 818 -36.23 -13.59 53.11
C SER A 818 -35.54 -13.12 54.41
N PHE A 819 -36.04 -12.04 55.04
CA PHE A 819 -35.57 -11.57 56.35
C PHE A 819 -36.73 -11.45 57.36
N ARG A 820 -37.46 -12.55 57.52
CA ARG A 820 -38.32 -12.87 58.67
C ARG A 820 -38.41 -14.38 58.77
N GLU A 821 -38.33 -14.92 59.99
CA GLU A 821 -38.21 -16.35 60.31
C GLU A 821 -36.81 -16.92 59.92
N THR A 822 -36.06 -17.62 60.77
CA THR A 822 -36.33 -18.22 62.11
C THR A 822 -35.14 -18.08 63.07
N ASP A 823 -35.43 -18.18 64.37
CA ASP A 823 -34.46 -18.26 65.48
C ASP A 823 -33.52 -19.48 65.43
N LEU A 824 -32.28 -19.27 65.93
CA LEU A 824 -31.45 -20.07 66.88
C LEU A 824 -31.50 -21.62 66.89
N PRO A 825 -30.36 -22.31 67.18
CA PRO A 825 -29.52 -22.08 68.37
C PRO A 825 -28.05 -21.74 68.14
#